data_AF-A0A7C3WN42-F1
#
_entry.id   AF-A0A7C3WN42-F1
#
_cell.length_a   1.000
_cell.length_b   1.000
_cell.length_c   1.000
_cell.angle_alpha   90.00
_cell.angle_beta   90.00
_cell.angle_gamma   90.00
#
_symmetry.space_group_name_H-M   'P 1'
#
loop_
_entity.id
_entity.type
_entity.pdbx_description
1 polymer ?
#
loop_
_entity_poly.entity_id
_entity_poly.type
_entity_poly.pdbx_seq_one_letter_code
_entity_poly.pdbx_strand_id
1 'polypeptide(L)'
;MQFAAVVEILTQPESAVDYLGRWGLQDPKKAQEELRQIARSGLTPDLVQVLVEQLARYLPSCADPDMALRNFARFVARARNPLSMGALFERDPEATATLLQIFAASQHLSDLLISDPESFDLLRLTEGQPVGREELIEELTAEVAALEHEAAVLRALRRFKRRELLRIAYGDIIRQQPLQTVTLQLSYLADAVVEGALRAAWRRLGQRWGWPLTPQGRRARFVVLGLGKLGGNELNYSSDIDLVFLYDEEGQTDGPGRLTNREFFERLAQEIVRLLTTPTELGAPYRVDLRLRPEGRYGPMALSCPSAWAYYETRGRTWERQAYIKARPVAGDIDLGREFLDRLQPWIYQRYLSRADITGIKALKRRIEQRARLEGADQRNVKTGHGGIRDIEFVIQFLQLLNGAELPQVRTGNTLEAIRQLAAAGCLSDQERAILEQNYSFLRQIEHRLQVMFDLQTHTMPENPAELRKLALRLGYGQASSDPLSAFQHDYQTRTELNRRILDHLLHDAFPDASAAETEADLVLDPDPPESRIQEVLGKYPFRDLKQAYQNLMSLAEEKVPFLSTRRCRHFLAAIARNLLEEIAATPDPDSTLLQLWQVSDSLGGKAVLWELFSFNPPTLQLFVRLCAYSGYLVGILTSQPGMIDGLMDSLVLNKLPDRDFLRHTLTELCHGAEDLEPILHSFKNEQYLRVGVRDLLGKEDIQPTVQALTDIAETCLEQVILREWKRLVARWGRPMVGAGRRAGQECELVVLGLG
;
A
#
# COMPACT_ATOMS: atom_id res chain seq x y z
N MET A 1 -40.40 -37.13 -22.53
CA MET A 1 -40.44 -38.34 -21.68
C MET A 1 -41.91 -38.78 -21.61
N GLN A 2 -42.26 -40.05 -21.40
CA GLN A 2 -43.69 -40.38 -21.22
C GLN A 2 -44.13 -40.04 -19.80
N PHE A 3 -45.36 -39.55 -19.59
CA PHE A 3 -45.90 -39.24 -18.24
C PHE A 3 -45.74 -40.41 -17.26
N ALA A 4 -45.90 -41.65 -17.75
CA ALA A 4 -45.68 -42.87 -16.97
C ALA A 4 -44.26 -42.96 -16.37
N ALA A 5 -43.23 -42.55 -17.11
CA ALA A 5 -41.85 -42.55 -16.62
C ALA A 5 -41.58 -41.44 -15.59
N VAL A 6 -42.28 -40.30 -15.67
CA VAL A 6 -42.24 -39.26 -14.63
C VAL A 6 -42.89 -39.77 -13.34
N VAL A 7 -44.04 -40.44 -13.44
CA VAL A 7 -44.70 -41.08 -12.30
C VAL A 7 -43.78 -42.15 -11.69
N GLU A 8 -43.11 -42.95 -12.51
CA GLU A 8 -42.15 -43.97 -12.06
C GLU A 8 -40.98 -43.36 -11.29
N ILE A 9 -40.36 -42.29 -11.80
CA ILE A 9 -39.30 -41.54 -11.10
C ILE A 9 -39.78 -40.99 -9.76
N LEU A 10 -41.03 -40.52 -9.67
CA LEU A 10 -41.56 -39.93 -8.43
C LEU A 10 -42.01 -40.98 -7.41
N THR A 11 -42.45 -42.16 -7.84
CA THR A 11 -43.12 -43.15 -6.97
C THR A 11 -42.28 -44.38 -6.66
N GLN A 12 -41.38 -44.79 -7.57
CA GLN A 12 -40.58 -46.00 -7.45
C GLN A 12 -39.10 -45.67 -7.16
N PRO A 13 -38.60 -45.93 -5.94
CA PRO A 13 -37.23 -45.58 -5.56
C PRO A 13 -36.15 -46.28 -6.40
N GLU A 14 -36.37 -47.54 -6.79
CA GLU A 14 -35.37 -48.32 -7.54
C GLU A 14 -35.22 -47.82 -8.99
N SER A 15 -36.32 -47.62 -9.71
CA SER A 15 -36.30 -47.05 -11.06
C SER A 15 -35.75 -45.62 -11.10
N ALA A 16 -36.00 -44.83 -10.06
CA ALA A 16 -35.50 -43.45 -9.97
C ALA A 16 -33.97 -43.38 -9.92
N VAL A 17 -33.29 -44.36 -9.33
CA VAL A 17 -31.81 -44.37 -9.24
C VAL A 17 -31.17 -44.35 -10.63
N ASP A 18 -31.66 -45.17 -11.55
CA ASP A 18 -31.12 -45.28 -12.91
C ASP A 18 -31.37 -44.01 -13.73
N TYR A 19 -32.56 -43.41 -13.64
CA TYR A 19 -32.87 -42.17 -14.36
C TYR A 19 -32.06 -40.98 -13.81
N LEU A 20 -32.05 -40.81 -12.48
CA LEU A 20 -31.39 -39.67 -11.83
C LEU A 20 -29.86 -39.75 -11.92
N GLY A 21 -29.30 -40.96 -11.90
CA GLY A 21 -27.87 -41.18 -12.14
C GLY A 21 -27.42 -40.71 -13.53
N ARG A 22 -28.26 -40.91 -14.56
CA ARG A 22 -27.99 -40.40 -15.92
C ARG A 22 -28.04 -38.87 -16.01
N TRP A 23 -28.67 -38.19 -15.04
CA TRP A 23 -28.70 -36.73 -14.97
C TRP A 23 -27.49 -36.13 -14.25
N GLY A 24 -26.55 -36.98 -13.81
CA GLY A 24 -25.35 -36.55 -13.09
C GLY A 24 -25.58 -36.29 -11.60
N LEU A 25 -26.72 -36.73 -11.04
CA LEU A 25 -27.06 -36.55 -9.63
C LEU A 25 -26.38 -37.62 -8.77
N GLN A 26 -25.64 -37.17 -7.75
CA GLN A 26 -24.86 -38.06 -6.88
C GLN A 26 -25.69 -38.69 -5.77
N ASP A 27 -26.79 -38.06 -5.35
CA ASP A 27 -27.72 -38.58 -4.33
C ASP A 27 -29.14 -38.75 -4.91
N PRO A 28 -29.43 -39.86 -5.61
CA PRO A 28 -30.73 -40.10 -6.24
C PRO A 28 -31.90 -40.06 -5.26
N LYS A 29 -31.69 -40.44 -3.99
CA LYS A 29 -32.76 -40.42 -2.98
C LYS A 29 -33.16 -38.99 -2.63
N LYS A 30 -32.18 -38.11 -2.42
CA LYS A 30 -32.46 -36.67 -2.17
C LYS A 30 -33.06 -36.01 -3.40
N ALA A 31 -32.49 -36.28 -4.58
CA ALA A 31 -33.02 -35.74 -5.83
C ALA A 31 -34.48 -36.15 -6.08
N GLN A 32 -34.85 -37.41 -5.78
CA GLN A 32 -36.24 -37.85 -5.85
C GLN A 32 -37.16 -37.03 -4.91
N GLU A 33 -36.72 -36.71 -3.69
CA GLU A 33 -37.50 -35.89 -2.77
C GLU A 33 -37.62 -34.42 -3.24
N GLU A 34 -36.55 -33.86 -3.83
CA GLU A 34 -36.57 -32.52 -4.45
C GLU A 34 -37.58 -32.46 -5.61
N LEU A 35 -37.66 -33.51 -6.44
CA LEU A 35 -38.68 -33.64 -7.49
C LEU A 35 -40.10 -33.78 -6.92
N ARG A 36 -40.27 -34.54 -5.83
CA ARG A 36 -41.57 -34.64 -5.13
C ARG A 36 -41.99 -33.30 -4.54
N GLN A 37 -41.05 -32.51 -4.05
CA GLN A 37 -41.33 -31.16 -3.55
C GLN A 37 -41.86 -30.26 -4.68
N ILE A 38 -41.25 -30.32 -5.88
CA ILE A 38 -41.75 -29.62 -7.06
C ILE A 38 -43.17 -30.09 -7.39
N ALA A 39 -43.44 -31.40 -7.41
CA ALA A 39 -44.76 -31.93 -7.69
C ALA A 39 -45.83 -31.50 -6.67
N ARG A 40 -45.44 -31.30 -5.40
CA ARG A 40 -46.33 -30.85 -4.31
C ARG A 40 -46.49 -29.32 -4.25
N SER A 41 -45.82 -28.55 -5.11
CA SER A 41 -45.82 -27.08 -5.08
C SER A 41 -47.10 -26.42 -5.60
N GLY A 42 -48.10 -27.21 -6.05
CA GLY A 42 -49.34 -26.69 -6.63
C GLY A 42 -49.33 -26.57 -8.16
N LEU A 43 -48.32 -27.14 -8.82
CA LEU A 43 -48.28 -27.32 -10.28
C LEU A 43 -49.23 -28.42 -10.76
N THR A 44 -49.77 -28.30 -11.97
CA THR A 44 -50.55 -29.39 -12.60
C THR A 44 -49.63 -30.53 -13.03
N PRO A 45 -50.14 -31.78 -13.13
CA PRO A 45 -49.34 -32.92 -13.58
C PRO A 45 -48.64 -32.71 -14.93
N ASP A 46 -49.29 -32.04 -15.88
CA ASP A 46 -48.72 -31.74 -17.20
C ASP A 46 -47.51 -30.78 -17.09
N LEU A 47 -47.60 -29.74 -16.25
CA LEU A 47 -46.50 -28.81 -16.02
C LEU A 47 -45.34 -29.47 -15.28
N VAL A 48 -45.63 -30.36 -14.33
CA VAL A 48 -44.60 -31.17 -13.67
C VAL A 48 -43.87 -32.06 -14.68
N GLN A 49 -44.60 -32.68 -15.61
CA GLN A 49 -43.98 -33.47 -16.68
C GLN A 49 -43.03 -32.61 -17.53
N VAL A 50 -43.49 -31.44 -17.99
CA VAL A 50 -42.65 -30.51 -18.79
C VAL A 50 -41.39 -30.13 -18.04
N LEU A 51 -41.48 -29.78 -16.76
CA LEU A 51 -40.33 -29.43 -15.94
C LEU A 51 -39.36 -30.59 -15.76
N VAL A 52 -39.86 -31.79 -15.49
CA VAL A 52 -39.01 -32.99 -15.32
C VAL A 52 -38.27 -33.31 -16.62
N GLU A 53 -38.91 -33.13 -17.78
CA GLU A 53 -38.27 -33.29 -19.09
C GLU A 53 -37.17 -32.25 -19.36
N GLN A 54 -37.40 -31.00 -18.97
CA GLN A 54 -36.40 -29.94 -19.08
C GLN A 54 -35.23 -30.19 -18.11
N LEU A 55 -35.50 -30.58 -16.87
CA LEU A 55 -34.48 -30.95 -15.88
C LEU A 55 -33.61 -32.09 -16.40
N ALA A 56 -34.22 -33.15 -16.95
CA ALA A 56 -33.52 -34.27 -17.56
C ALA A 56 -32.58 -33.86 -18.71
N ARG A 57 -32.98 -32.83 -19.48
CA ARG A 57 -32.20 -32.30 -20.59
C ARG A 57 -31.02 -31.45 -20.13
N TYR A 58 -31.19 -30.60 -19.12
CA TYR A 58 -30.22 -29.55 -18.77
C TYR A 58 -29.32 -29.90 -17.58
N LEU A 59 -29.79 -30.67 -16.59
CA LEU A 59 -28.98 -31.06 -15.44
C LEU A 59 -27.66 -31.78 -15.80
N PRO A 60 -27.59 -32.69 -16.80
CA PRO A 60 -26.33 -33.34 -17.16
C PRO A 60 -25.20 -32.38 -17.56
N SER A 61 -25.55 -31.17 -18.03
CA SER A 61 -24.60 -30.15 -18.48
C SER A 61 -24.17 -29.17 -17.38
N CYS A 62 -24.80 -29.25 -16.21
CA CYS A 62 -24.54 -28.37 -15.09
C CYS A 62 -23.23 -28.76 -14.37
N ALA A 63 -22.50 -27.76 -13.89
CA ALA A 63 -21.29 -28.02 -13.10
C ALA A 63 -21.59 -28.71 -11.75
N ASP A 64 -22.77 -28.46 -11.18
CA ASP A 64 -23.24 -29.07 -9.93
C ASP A 64 -24.75 -29.39 -10.04
N PRO A 65 -25.12 -30.55 -10.61
CA PRO A 65 -26.51 -30.92 -10.85
C PRO A 65 -27.33 -31.05 -9.56
N ASP A 66 -26.74 -31.59 -8.49
CA ASP A 66 -27.40 -31.74 -7.18
C ASP A 66 -27.73 -30.37 -6.56
N MET A 67 -26.79 -29.41 -6.59
CA MET A 67 -27.06 -28.05 -6.11
C MET A 67 -28.10 -27.34 -6.96
N ALA A 68 -28.03 -27.51 -8.28
CA ALA A 68 -28.97 -26.89 -9.21
C ALA A 68 -30.41 -27.38 -8.98
N LEU A 69 -30.62 -28.69 -8.86
CA LEU A 69 -31.94 -29.28 -8.62
C LEU A 69 -32.51 -28.83 -7.26
N ARG A 70 -31.70 -28.85 -6.21
CA ARG A 70 -32.12 -28.41 -4.88
C ARG A 70 -32.59 -26.96 -4.86
N ASN A 71 -31.80 -26.07 -5.45
CA ASN A 71 -32.14 -24.65 -5.51
C ASN A 71 -33.33 -24.39 -6.42
N PHE A 72 -33.47 -25.16 -7.51
CA PHE A 72 -34.67 -25.11 -8.35
C PHE A 72 -35.94 -25.52 -7.59
N ALA A 73 -35.90 -26.62 -6.82
CA ALA A 73 -37.02 -27.05 -5.99
C ALA A 73 -37.39 -25.98 -4.94
N ARG A 74 -36.39 -25.36 -4.30
CA ARG A 74 -36.60 -24.26 -3.34
C ARG A 74 -37.22 -23.01 -4.01
N PHE A 75 -36.78 -22.69 -5.22
CA PHE A 75 -37.30 -21.56 -6.00
C PHE A 75 -38.78 -21.76 -6.34
N VAL A 76 -39.14 -22.93 -6.90
CA VAL A 76 -40.53 -23.26 -7.23
C VAL A 76 -41.41 -23.28 -5.98
N ALA A 77 -40.92 -23.83 -4.87
CA ALA A 77 -41.68 -23.87 -3.61
C ALA A 77 -41.91 -22.48 -2.98
N ARG A 78 -41.11 -21.47 -3.33
CA ARG A 78 -41.22 -20.09 -2.83
C ARG A 78 -42.03 -19.17 -3.76
N ALA A 79 -42.38 -19.64 -4.97
CA ALA A 79 -43.18 -18.91 -5.92
C ALA A 79 -44.53 -18.50 -5.30
N ARG A 80 -44.94 -17.23 -5.43
CA ARG A 80 -46.26 -16.78 -4.99
C ARG A 80 -47.38 -17.40 -5.83
N ASN A 81 -47.11 -17.61 -7.11
CA ASN A 81 -48.03 -18.25 -8.05
C ASN A 81 -47.33 -19.37 -8.85
N PRO A 82 -47.37 -20.62 -8.35
CA PRO A 82 -46.74 -21.77 -8.99
C PRO A 82 -47.24 -22.02 -10.42
N LEU A 83 -48.54 -21.79 -10.71
CA LEU A 83 -49.10 -22.02 -12.04
C LEU A 83 -48.58 -21.04 -13.08
N SER A 84 -48.50 -19.74 -12.74
CA SER A 84 -47.91 -18.73 -13.64
C SER A 84 -46.44 -19.04 -13.93
N MET A 85 -45.70 -19.49 -12.91
CA MET A 85 -44.30 -19.89 -13.06
C MET A 85 -44.14 -21.16 -13.91
N GLY A 86 -44.97 -22.18 -13.70
CA GLY A 86 -44.98 -23.37 -14.53
C GLY A 86 -45.30 -23.06 -15.99
N ALA A 87 -46.29 -22.19 -16.24
CA ALA A 87 -46.63 -21.72 -17.59
C ALA A 87 -45.50 -20.93 -18.25
N LEU A 88 -44.70 -20.17 -17.48
CA LEU A 88 -43.50 -19.51 -17.98
C LEU A 88 -42.49 -20.53 -18.51
N PHE A 89 -42.19 -21.57 -17.73
CA PHE A 89 -41.23 -22.61 -18.12
C PHE A 89 -41.71 -23.47 -19.29
N GLU A 90 -43.02 -23.67 -19.41
CA GLU A 90 -43.61 -24.34 -20.57
C GLU A 90 -43.48 -23.48 -21.85
N ARG A 91 -43.79 -22.18 -21.76
CA ARG A 91 -43.71 -21.24 -22.88
C ARG A 91 -42.29 -20.94 -23.31
N ASP A 92 -41.37 -20.92 -22.34
CA ASP A 92 -39.97 -20.59 -22.56
C ASP A 92 -39.02 -21.61 -21.91
N PRO A 93 -38.60 -22.63 -22.67
CA PRO A 93 -37.65 -23.62 -22.20
C PRO A 93 -36.26 -23.05 -21.84
N GLU A 94 -35.87 -21.88 -22.37
CA GLU A 94 -34.59 -21.25 -22.03
C GLU A 94 -34.60 -20.70 -20.59
N ALA A 95 -35.78 -20.37 -20.05
CA ALA A 95 -35.93 -19.91 -18.67
C ALA A 95 -35.44 -20.96 -17.66
N THR A 96 -35.79 -22.23 -17.87
CA THR A 96 -35.32 -23.34 -17.03
C THR A 96 -33.82 -23.56 -17.17
N ALA A 97 -33.30 -23.57 -18.40
CA ALA A 97 -31.86 -23.71 -18.63
C ALA A 97 -31.06 -22.59 -17.95
N THR A 98 -31.56 -21.35 -18.03
CA THR A 98 -30.96 -20.17 -17.42
C THR A 98 -30.93 -20.27 -15.90
N LEU A 99 -32.04 -20.63 -15.26
CA LEU A 99 -32.08 -20.82 -13.80
C LEU A 99 -31.12 -21.90 -13.35
N LEU A 100 -31.09 -23.04 -14.04
CA LEU A 100 -30.20 -24.14 -13.67
C LEU A 100 -28.73 -23.75 -13.79
N GLN A 101 -28.35 -22.94 -14.78
CA GLN A 101 -26.98 -22.42 -14.87
C GLN A 101 -26.62 -21.51 -13.68
N ILE A 102 -27.51 -20.60 -13.27
CA ILE A 102 -27.29 -19.75 -12.08
C ILE A 102 -27.23 -20.61 -10.82
N PHE A 103 -28.17 -21.55 -10.67
CA PHE A 103 -28.28 -22.43 -9.51
C PHE A 103 -27.14 -23.44 -9.40
N ALA A 104 -26.55 -23.85 -10.51
CA ALA A 104 -25.34 -24.66 -10.55
C ALA A 104 -24.07 -23.82 -10.31
N ALA A 105 -24.11 -22.50 -10.57
CA ALA A 105 -22.95 -21.63 -10.45
C ALA A 105 -22.72 -21.15 -9.02
N SER A 106 -23.77 -20.77 -8.29
CA SER A 106 -23.64 -20.09 -6.98
C SER A 106 -24.80 -20.33 -6.05
N GLN A 107 -24.51 -20.76 -4.81
CA GLN A 107 -25.50 -20.81 -3.75
C GLN A 107 -26.00 -19.39 -3.37
N HIS A 108 -25.11 -18.39 -3.35
CA HIS A 108 -25.48 -17.02 -3.03
C HIS A 108 -26.47 -16.41 -4.03
N LEU A 109 -26.15 -16.47 -5.33
CA LEU A 109 -27.05 -15.97 -6.36
C LEU A 109 -28.38 -16.72 -6.35
N SER A 110 -28.34 -18.03 -6.05
CA SER A 110 -29.55 -18.84 -5.86
C SER A 110 -30.41 -18.30 -4.72
N ASP A 111 -29.83 -18.05 -3.55
CA ASP A 111 -30.56 -17.55 -2.39
C ASP A 111 -31.15 -16.14 -2.62
N LEU A 112 -30.45 -15.29 -3.41
CA LEU A 112 -31.00 -14.01 -3.85
C LEU A 112 -32.26 -14.19 -4.71
N LEU A 113 -32.24 -15.07 -5.72
CA LEU A 113 -33.40 -15.35 -6.56
C LEU A 113 -34.53 -16.07 -5.82
N ILE A 114 -34.21 -17.01 -4.93
CA ILE A 114 -35.19 -17.73 -4.11
C ILE A 114 -35.89 -16.78 -3.13
N SER A 115 -35.23 -15.70 -2.71
CA SER A 115 -35.83 -14.70 -1.82
C SER A 115 -36.93 -13.87 -2.48
N ASP A 116 -36.89 -13.73 -3.82
CA ASP A 116 -37.89 -13.02 -4.61
C ASP A 116 -38.03 -13.66 -6.01
N PRO A 117 -38.71 -14.83 -6.12
CA PRO A 117 -38.74 -15.59 -7.38
C PRO A 117 -39.33 -14.82 -8.56
N GLU A 118 -40.27 -13.92 -8.30
CA GLU A 118 -40.90 -13.07 -9.32
C GLU A 118 -39.93 -12.07 -9.96
N SER A 119 -38.81 -11.73 -9.28
CA SER A 119 -37.76 -10.88 -9.85
C SER A 119 -37.05 -11.52 -11.04
N PHE A 120 -37.16 -12.84 -11.21
CA PHE A 120 -36.51 -13.56 -12.30
C PHE A 120 -37.01 -13.12 -13.68
N ASP A 121 -38.31 -12.84 -13.83
CA ASP A 121 -38.85 -12.35 -15.11
C ASP A 121 -38.28 -10.97 -15.45
N LEU A 122 -38.20 -10.07 -14.47
CA LEU A 122 -37.57 -8.76 -14.66
C LEU A 122 -36.08 -8.89 -14.97
N LEU A 123 -35.37 -9.79 -14.29
CA LEU A 123 -33.96 -10.06 -14.56
C LEU A 123 -33.76 -10.52 -16.01
N ARG A 124 -34.61 -11.42 -16.51
CA ARG A 124 -34.53 -11.90 -17.89
C ARG A 124 -34.76 -10.80 -18.93
N LEU A 125 -35.67 -9.86 -18.65
CA LEU A 125 -35.92 -8.72 -19.53
C LEU A 125 -34.68 -7.80 -19.67
N THR A 126 -33.77 -7.80 -18.69
CA THR A 126 -32.52 -7.05 -18.82
C THR A 126 -31.53 -7.71 -19.77
N GLU A 127 -31.68 -9.01 -20.04
CA GLU A 127 -30.72 -9.87 -20.73
C GLU A 127 -29.27 -9.78 -20.21
N GLY A 128 -29.06 -9.27 -18.98
CA GLY A 128 -27.74 -8.97 -18.45
C GLY A 128 -27.02 -7.81 -19.15
N GLN A 129 -27.71 -6.98 -19.93
CA GLN A 129 -27.10 -5.87 -20.67
C GLN A 129 -26.36 -4.90 -19.73
N PRO A 130 -25.16 -4.41 -20.10
CA PRO A 130 -24.44 -3.41 -19.32
C PRO A 130 -25.22 -2.10 -19.22
N VAL A 131 -25.12 -1.43 -18.07
CA VAL A 131 -25.78 -0.14 -17.78
C VAL A 131 -24.71 0.94 -17.60
N GLY A 132 -25.00 2.17 -18.04
CA GLY A 132 -24.09 3.30 -17.87
C GLY A 132 -23.84 3.62 -16.40
N ARG A 133 -22.63 4.12 -16.06
CA ARG A 133 -22.30 4.50 -14.68
C ARG A 133 -23.24 5.58 -14.15
N GLU A 134 -23.48 6.60 -14.96
CA GLU A 134 -24.32 7.74 -14.62
C GLU A 134 -25.77 7.32 -14.43
N GLU A 135 -26.29 6.41 -15.26
CA GLU A 135 -27.65 5.85 -15.14
C GLU A 135 -27.84 5.13 -13.79
N LEU A 136 -26.87 4.31 -13.37
CA LEU A 136 -26.92 3.62 -12.07
C LEU A 136 -26.89 4.61 -10.89
N ILE A 137 -26.07 5.65 -11.00
CA ILE A 137 -25.96 6.71 -9.98
C ILE A 137 -27.28 7.49 -9.90
N GLU A 138 -27.82 7.94 -11.03
CA GLU A 138 -29.05 8.73 -11.08
C GLU A 138 -30.23 7.95 -10.51
N GLU A 139 -30.39 6.67 -10.89
CA GLU A 139 -31.47 5.83 -10.38
C GLU A 139 -31.39 5.69 -8.85
N LEU A 140 -30.23 5.30 -8.31
CA LEU A 140 -30.09 5.06 -6.88
C LEU A 140 -30.17 6.34 -6.06
N THR A 141 -29.58 7.44 -6.54
CA THR A 141 -29.61 8.71 -5.82
C THR A 141 -31.02 9.33 -5.82
N ALA A 142 -31.79 9.17 -6.90
CA ALA A 142 -33.20 9.56 -6.94
C ALA A 142 -34.04 8.74 -5.95
N GLU A 143 -33.84 7.41 -5.89
CA GLU A 143 -34.53 6.56 -4.92
C GLU A 143 -34.20 6.99 -3.48
N VAL A 144 -32.92 7.14 -3.16
CA VAL A 144 -32.47 7.54 -1.82
C VAL A 144 -32.98 8.93 -1.43
N ALA A 145 -33.04 9.87 -2.38
CA ALA A 145 -33.56 11.21 -2.15
C ALA A 145 -35.05 11.21 -1.76
N ALA A 146 -35.84 10.28 -2.25
CA ALA A 146 -37.26 10.16 -1.89
C ALA A 146 -37.51 9.57 -0.49
N LEU A 147 -36.49 8.99 0.16
CA LEU A 147 -36.64 8.30 1.44
C LEU A 147 -36.28 9.22 2.63
N GLU A 148 -37.16 9.29 3.63
CA GLU A 148 -36.94 10.09 4.84
C GLU A 148 -36.32 9.28 5.98
N HIS A 149 -36.71 8.01 6.11
CA HIS A 149 -36.27 7.16 7.21
C HIS A 149 -34.97 6.42 6.88
N GLU A 150 -34.05 6.44 7.84
CA GLU A 150 -32.73 5.80 7.73
C GLU A 150 -32.82 4.30 7.41
N ALA A 151 -33.75 3.58 8.06
CA ALA A 151 -33.97 2.16 7.80
C ALA A 151 -34.38 1.88 6.34
N ALA A 152 -35.14 2.79 5.73
CA ALA A 152 -35.53 2.67 4.33
C ALA A 152 -34.33 2.90 3.41
N VAL A 153 -33.46 3.88 3.70
CA VAL A 153 -32.22 4.11 2.96
C VAL A 153 -31.30 2.89 3.02
N LEU A 154 -31.10 2.31 4.21
CA LEU A 154 -30.31 1.09 4.35
C LEU A 154 -30.87 -0.04 3.48
N ARG A 155 -32.19 -0.25 3.49
CA ARG A 155 -32.83 -1.28 2.66
C ARG A 155 -32.70 -1.01 1.16
N ALA A 156 -32.88 0.24 0.72
CA ALA A 156 -32.77 0.66 -0.67
C ALA A 156 -31.39 0.37 -1.27
N LEU A 157 -30.31 0.80 -0.60
CA LEU A 157 -28.93 0.54 -1.04
C LEU A 157 -28.64 -0.95 -1.26
N ARG A 158 -29.19 -1.81 -0.39
CA ARG A 158 -28.97 -3.27 -0.44
C ARG A 158 -29.81 -3.93 -1.52
N ARG A 159 -31.08 -3.52 -1.66
CA ARG A 159 -31.96 -4.03 -2.72
C ARG A 159 -31.40 -3.67 -4.09
N PHE A 160 -30.95 -2.43 -4.26
CA PHE A 160 -30.30 -1.97 -5.50
C PHE A 160 -29.06 -2.81 -5.82
N LYS A 161 -28.13 -2.95 -4.86
CA LYS A 161 -26.94 -3.79 -5.04
C LYS A 161 -27.31 -5.21 -5.47
N ARG A 162 -28.26 -5.86 -4.78
CA ARG A 162 -28.66 -7.24 -5.09
C ARG A 162 -29.22 -7.37 -6.50
N ARG A 163 -30.10 -6.45 -6.91
CA ARG A 163 -30.71 -6.43 -8.25
C ARG A 163 -29.64 -6.30 -9.34
N GLU A 164 -28.74 -5.32 -9.19
CA GLU A 164 -27.69 -5.08 -10.17
C GLU A 164 -26.63 -6.19 -10.18
N LEU A 165 -26.30 -6.77 -9.02
CA LEU A 165 -25.39 -7.91 -8.93
C LEU A 165 -25.96 -9.12 -9.67
N LEU A 166 -27.28 -9.38 -9.57
CA LEU A 166 -27.94 -10.44 -10.33
C LEU A 166 -27.91 -10.16 -11.84
N ARG A 167 -28.16 -8.91 -12.28
CA ARG A 167 -28.04 -8.52 -13.69
C ARG A 167 -26.63 -8.76 -14.22
N ILE A 168 -25.62 -8.33 -13.48
CA ILE A 168 -24.21 -8.52 -13.85
C ILE A 168 -23.87 -10.01 -13.90
N ALA A 169 -24.29 -10.79 -12.90
CA ALA A 169 -24.08 -12.23 -12.87
C ALA A 169 -24.79 -12.95 -14.03
N TYR A 170 -25.97 -12.47 -14.44
CA TYR A 170 -26.67 -12.96 -15.61
C TYR A 170 -25.84 -12.70 -16.89
N GLY A 171 -25.35 -11.48 -17.07
CA GLY A 171 -24.49 -11.12 -18.20
C GLY A 171 -23.19 -11.95 -18.24
N ASP A 172 -22.58 -12.17 -17.08
CA ASP A 172 -21.33 -12.92 -16.93
C ASP A 172 -21.52 -14.43 -17.16
N ILE A 173 -22.47 -15.06 -16.48
CA ILE A 173 -22.63 -16.53 -16.46
C ILE A 173 -23.43 -17.01 -17.68
N ILE A 174 -24.52 -16.31 -18.03
CA ILE A 174 -25.47 -16.77 -19.05
C ILE A 174 -25.12 -16.22 -20.43
N ARG A 175 -24.80 -14.91 -20.51
CA ARG A 175 -24.43 -14.27 -21.78
C ARG A 175 -22.92 -14.27 -22.05
N GLN A 176 -22.11 -14.80 -21.14
CA GLN A 176 -20.65 -14.93 -21.28
C GLN A 176 -19.97 -13.60 -21.65
N GLN A 177 -20.39 -12.52 -21.01
CA GLN A 177 -19.81 -11.21 -21.24
C GLN A 177 -18.30 -11.20 -20.97
N PRO A 178 -17.52 -10.40 -21.73
CA PRO A 178 -16.09 -10.24 -21.48
C PRO A 178 -15.81 -9.83 -20.04
N LEU A 179 -14.73 -10.36 -19.46
CA LEU A 179 -14.32 -10.06 -18.09
C LEU A 179 -14.26 -8.55 -17.82
N GLN A 180 -13.73 -7.78 -18.78
CA GLN A 180 -13.58 -6.33 -18.68
C GLN A 180 -14.93 -5.64 -18.47
N THR A 181 -15.96 -6.09 -19.18
CA THR A 181 -17.33 -5.59 -19.03
C THR A 181 -17.87 -5.91 -17.65
N VAL A 182 -17.69 -7.15 -17.18
CA VAL A 182 -18.16 -7.59 -15.86
C VAL A 182 -17.49 -6.78 -14.74
N THR A 183 -16.16 -6.64 -14.78
CA THR A 183 -15.43 -5.90 -13.74
C THR A 183 -15.76 -4.41 -13.75
N LEU A 184 -15.99 -3.84 -14.93
CA LEU A 184 -16.43 -2.45 -15.08
C LEU A 184 -17.82 -2.24 -14.48
N GLN A 185 -18.78 -3.11 -14.78
CA GLN A 185 -20.13 -3.04 -14.23
C GLN A 185 -20.15 -3.23 -12.71
N LEU A 186 -19.32 -4.14 -12.16
CA LEU A 186 -19.17 -4.29 -10.71
C LEU A 186 -18.60 -3.02 -10.05
N SER A 187 -17.68 -2.34 -10.74
CA SER A 187 -17.10 -1.07 -10.28
C SER A 187 -18.12 0.07 -10.34
N TYR A 188 -18.91 0.15 -11.41
CA TYR A 188 -19.99 1.15 -11.54
C TYR A 188 -21.10 0.94 -10.51
N LEU A 189 -21.44 -0.31 -10.20
CA LEU A 189 -22.35 -0.61 -9.11
C LEU A 189 -21.81 -0.12 -7.76
N ALA A 190 -20.53 -0.33 -7.48
CA ALA A 190 -19.90 0.16 -6.27
C ALA A 190 -19.92 1.70 -6.22
N ASP A 191 -19.59 2.38 -7.31
CA ASP A 191 -19.67 3.84 -7.43
C ASP A 191 -21.07 4.36 -7.10
N ALA A 192 -22.11 3.78 -7.72
CA ALA A 192 -23.50 4.16 -7.48
C ALA A 192 -23.89 4.00 -6.01
N VAL A 193 -23.54 2.87 -5.39
CA VAL A 193 -23.86 2.60 -3.99
C VAL A 193 -23.10 3.54 -3.03
N VAL A 194 -21.84 3.86 -3.31
CA VAL A 194 -21.06 4.84 -2.53
C VAL A 194 -21.64 6.25 -2.68
N GLU A 195 -22.03 6.64 -3.89
CA GLU A 195 -22.68 7.94 -4.16
C GLU A 195 -24.04 8.04 -3.46
N GLY A 196 -24.87 7.00 -3.52
CA GLY A 196 -26.14 6.93 -2.79
C GLY A 196 -25.96 7.06 -1.28
N ALA A 197 -24.97 6.37 -0.71
CA ALA A 197 -24.62 6.49 0.71
C ALA A 197 -24.14 7.91 1.07
N LEU A 198 -23.30 8.51 0.23
CA LEU A 198 -22.84 9.89 0.39
C LEU A 198 -24.01 10.88 0.37
N ARG A 199 -24.92 10.80 -0.59
CA ARG A 199 -26.07 11.71 -0.69
C ARG A 199 -26.99 11.61 0.53
N ALA A 200 -27.23 10.38 1.02
CA ALA A 200 -27.99 10.16 2.25
C ALA A 200 -27.31 10.79 3.47
N ALA A 201 -26.03 10.51 3.66
CA ALA A 201 -25.24 11.00 4.79
C ALA A 201 -25.11 12.54 4.77
N TRP A 202 -24.84 13.11 3.59
CA TRP A 202 -24.74 14.54 3.34
C TRP A 202 -26.02 15.27 3.75
N ARG A 203 -27.18 14.80 3.28
CA ARG A 203 -28.48 15.39 3.62
C ARG A 203 -28.75 15.34 5.12
N ARG A 204 -28.52 14.18 5.75
CA ARG A 204 -28.77 13.98 7.19
C ARG A 204 -27.90 14.91 8.05
N LEU A 205 -26.61 14.99 7.76
CA LEU A 205 -25.69 15.84 8.52
C LEU A 205 -25.95 17.33 8.25
N GLY A 206 -26.23 17.70 7.00
CA GLY A 206 -26.57 19.06 6.61
C GLY A 206 -27.81 19.61 7.33
N GLN A 207 -28.87 18.80 7.43
CA GLN A 207 -30.08 19.18 8.17
C GLN A 207 -29.83 19.37 9.68
N ARG A 208 -28.89 18.62 10.25
CA ARG A 208 -28.61 18.66 11.69
C ARG A 208 -27.62 19.75 12.09
N TRP A 209 -26.57 19.95 11.31
CA TRP A 209 -25.42 20.79 11.67
C TRP A 209 -25.23 22.01 10.76
N GLY A 210 -26.10 22.18 9.77
CA GLY A 210 -25.85 23.07 8.65
C GLY A 210 -24.83 22.46 7.69
N TRP A 211 -24.52 23.23 6.66
CA TRP A 211 -23.70 22.82 5.54
C TRP A 211 -22.30 23.45 5.65
N PRO A 212 -21.23 22.69 5.35
CA PRO A 212 -19.87 23.18 5.50
C PRO A 212 -19.55 24.31 4.50
N LEU A 213 -18.92 25.37 4.99
CA LEU A 213 -18.46 26.51 4.21
C LEU A 213 -16.93 26.61 4.27
N THR A 214 -16.34 27.02 3.16
CA THR A 214 -14.96 27.50 3.07
C THR A 214 -14.81 28.84 3.80
N PRO A 215 -13.58 29.32 4.07
CA PRO A 215 -13.37 30.60 4.74
C PRO A 215 -13.91 31.79 3.94
N GLN A 216 -14.05 31.64 2.62
CA GLN A 216 -14.63 32.65 1.72
C GLN A 216 -16.15 32.53 1.57
N GLY A 217 -16.81 31.70 2.38
CA GLY A 217 -18.28 31.56 2.42
C GLY A 217 -18.89 30.72 1.29
N ARG A 218 -18.08 30.04 0.47
CA ARG A 218 -18.56 29.08 -0.54
C ARG A 218 -18.82 27.72 0.10
N ARG A 219 -19.70 26.89 -0.47
CA ARG A 219 -19.88 25.48 -0.04
C ARG A 219 -18.56 24.72 -0.17
N ALA A 220 -18.14 24.06 0.91
CA ALA A 220 -16.95 23.20 0.88
C ALA A 220 -17.25 21.93 0.07
N ARG A 221 -16.29 21.53 -0.76
CA ARG A 221 -16.38 20.35 -1.63
C ARG A 221 -15.84 19.11 -0.92
N PHE A 222 -16.39 17.94 -1.25
CA PHE A 222 -16.00 16.64 -0.69
C PHE A 222 -15.96 15.59 -1.78
N VAL A 223 -14.94 14.74 -1.76
CA VAL A 223 -14.75 13.67 -2.73
C VAL A 223 -14.33 12.37 -2.05
N VAL A 224 -14.82 11.26 -2.60
CA VAL A 224 -14.37 9.92 -2.26
C VAL A 224 -13.50 9.42 -3.41
N LEU A 225 -12.26 9.04 -3.11
CA LEU A 225 -11.39 8.35 -4.04
C LEU A 225 -11.50 6.84 -3.82
N GLY A 226 -11.66 6.09 -4.91
CA GLY A 226 -11.48 4.65 -4.93
C GLY A 226 -10.05 4.29 -5.31
N LEU A 227 -9.43 3.40 -4.55
CA LEU A 227 -8.10 2.85 -4.82
C LEU A 227 -8.22 1.36 -5.19
N GLY A 228 -7.08 0.71 -5.41
CA GLY A 228 -7.03 -0.73 -5.65
C GLY A 228 -7.87 -1.14 -6.86
N LYS A 229 -8.65 -2.22 -6.70
CA LYS A 229 -9.48 -2.76 -7.79
C LYS A 229 -10.65 -1.85 -8.18
N LEU A 230 -11.26 -1.17 -7.20
CA LEU A 230 -12.32 -0.19 -7.48
C LEU A 230 -11.77 0.97 -8.30
N GLY A 231 -10.60 1.46 -7.88
CA GLY A 231 -9.87 2.52 -8.57
C GLY A 231 -9.52 2.15 -10.01
N GLY A 232 -9.05 0.93 -10.24
CA GLY A 232 -8.71 0.42 -11.57
C GLY A 232 -9.90 0.00 -12.46
N ASN A 233 -11.15 0.21 -12.03
CA ASN A 233 -12.36 -0.30 -12.72
C ASN A 233 -12.32 -1.82 -12.98
N GLU A 234 -11.74 -2.54 -12.04
CA GLU A 234 -11.44 -3.96 -12.18
C GLU A 234 -11.94 -4.75 -10.95
N LEU A 235 -13.05 -4.30 -10.34
CA LEU A 235 -13.66 -4.95 -9.18
C LEU A 235 -14.17 -6.36 -9.51
N ASN A 236 -14.16 -7.23 -8.51
CA ASN A 236 -14.65 -8.61 -8.54
C ASN A 236 -15.80 -8.81 -7.53
N TYR A 237 -16.53 -9.93 -7.65
CA TYR A 237 -17.79 -10.16 -6.93
C TYR A 237 -17.71 -10.00 -5.41
N SER A 238 -16.60 -10.44 -4.80
CA SER A 238 -16.39 -10.37 -3.35
C SER A 238 -15.06 -9.67 -3.05
N SER A 239 -15.04 -8.35 -3.26
CA SER A 239 -13.92 -7.48 -2.88
C SER A 239 -14.30 -6.42 -1.88
N ASP A 240 -13.31 -6.08 -1.06
CA ASP A 240 -13.35 -4.87 -0.25
C ASP A 240 -13.21 -3.66 -1.18
N ILE A 241 -13.83 -2.54 -0.84
CA ILE A 241 -13.64 -1.28 -1.55
C ILE A 241 -12.66 -0.41 -0.75
N ASP A 242 -11.52 -0.09 -1.39
CA ASP A 242 -10.49 0.76 -0.82
C ASP A 242 -10.86 2.22 -1.03
N LEU A 243 -11.16 2.96 0.04
CA LEU A 243 -11.64 4.35 -0.04
C LEU A 243 -10.73 5.33 0.70
N VAL A 244 -10.59 6.53 0.13
CA VAL A 244 -9.97 7.71 0.78
C VAL A 244 -10.93 8.89 0.67
N PHE A 245 -11.17 9.58 1.79
CA PHE A 245 -12.09 10.70 1.86
C PHE A 245 -11.31 12.02 1.93
N LEU A 246 -11.63 12.95 1.02
CA LEU A 246 -10.97 14.24 0.91
C LEU A 246 -11.98 15.39 0.86
N TYR A 247 -11.59 16.55 1.35
CA TYR A 247 -12.34 17.80 1.20
C TYR A 247 -11.42 18.96 0.84
N ASP A 248 -11.96 20.02 0.25
CA ASP A 248 -11.16 21.10 -0.33
C ASP A 248 -10.42 21.96 0.71
N GLU A 249 -11.16 22.62 1.62
CA GLU A 249 -10.60 23.60 2.55
C GLU A 249 -11.18 23.49 3.97
N GLU A 250 -10.41 23.96 4.95
CA GLU A 250 -10.86 24.13 6.33
C GLU A 250 -11.93 25.24 6.41
N GLY A 251 -12.75 25.21 7.46
CA GLY A 251 -13.87 26.14 7.57
C GLY A 251 -14.87 25.68 8.63
N GLN A 252 -16.11 26.15 8.54
CA GLN A 252 -17.16 25.82 9.50
C GLN A 252 -18.52 25.65 8.84
N THR A 253 -19.41 24.89 9.48
CA THR A 253 -20.81 24.77 9.07
C THR A 253 -21.62 26.03 9.38
N ASP A 254 -22.66 26.30 8.57
CA ASP A 254 -23.55 27.46 8.69
C ASP A 254 -24.73 27.26 9.68
N GLY A 255 -24.78 26.12 10.38
CA GLY A 255 -25.87 25.76 11.29
C GLY A 255 -25.69 26.19 12.75
N PRO A 256 -26.70 25.93 13.61
CA PRO A 256 -26.73 26.40 15.00
C PRO A 256 -25.67 25.78 15.91
N GLY A 257 -25.16 24.59 15.56
CA GLY A 257 -24.11 23.88 16.30
C GLY A 257 -22.77 23.85 15.55
N ARG A 258 -22.33 25.00 15.02
CA ARG A 258 -21.14 25.19 14.16
C ARG A 258 -20.05 24.14 14.43
N LEU A 259 -19.85 23.25 13.46
CA LEU A 259 -18.75 22.31 13.44
C LEU A 259 -17.64 22.87 12.55
N THR A 260 -16.40 22.54 12.87
CA THR A 260 -15.32 22.69 11.88
C THR A 260 -15.56 21.76 10.69
N ASN A 261 -15.08 22.14 9.50
CA ASN A 261 -15.16 21.28 8.31
C ASN A 261 -14.54 19.91 8.58
N ARG A 262 -13.39 19.87 9.27
CA ARG A 262 -12.77 18.63 9.73
C ARG A 262 -13.73 17.73 10.51
N GLU A 263 -14.41 18.25 11.52
CA GLU A 263 -15.37 17.48 12.32
C GLU A 263 -16.59 17.04 11.51
N PHE A 264 -17.08 17.90 10.62
CA PHE A 264 -18.21 17.57 9.76
C PHE A 264 -17.86 16.44 8.78
N PHE A 265 -16.73 16.54 8.08
CA PHE A 265 -16.31 15.55 7.09
C PHE A 265 -15.84 14.24 7.72
N GLU A 266 -15.29 14.27 8.93
CA GLU A 266 -14.99 13.05 9.70
C GLU A 266 -16.30 12.29 10.02
N ARG A 267 -17.34 13.00 10.48
CA ARG A 267 -18.67 12.41 10.71
C ARG A 267 -19.33 11.93 9.43
N LEU A 268 -19.14 12.65 8.32
CA LEU A 268 -19.65 12.25 7.01
C LEU A 268 -19.01 10.95 6.55
N ALA A 269 -17.68 10.84 6.62
CA ALA A 269 -16.96 9.61 6.28
C ALA A 269 -17.42 8.43 7.16
N GLN A 270 -17.58 8.64 8.46
CA GLN A 270 -18.10 7.62 9.39
C GLN A 270 -19.50 7.16 9.01
N GLU A 271 -20.40 8.08 8.67
CA GLU A 271 -21.78 7.76 8.28
C GLU A 271 -21.83 7.01 6.95
N ILE A 272 -21.02 7.39 5.96
CA ILE A 272 -20.88 6.66 4.69
C ILE A 272 -20.43 5.22 4.95
N VAL A 273 -19.35 5.04 5.70
CA VAL A 273 -18.84 3.70 6.04
C VAL A 273 -19.90 2.89 6.78
N ARG A 274 -20.66 3.50 7.70
CA ARG A 274 -21.74 2.82 8.42
C ARG A 274 -22.85 2.36 7.48
N LEU A 275 -23.32 3.20 6.56
CA LEU A 275 -24.36 2.84 5.59
C LEU A 275 -23.92 1.65 4.71
N LEU A 276 -22.65 1.63 4.32
CA LEU A 276 -22.04 0.60 3.47
C LEU A 276 -21.77 -0.73 4.20
N THR A 277 -21.48 -0.70 5.50
CA THR A 277 -20.99 -1.88 6.25
C THR A 277 -21.99 -2.48 7.22
N THR A 278 -23.04 -1.76 7.64
CA THR A 278 -24.00 -2.24 8.65
C THR A 278 -24.71 -3.51 8.16
N PRO A 279 -24.69 -4.64 8.88
CA PRO A 279 -25.46 -5.81 8.47
C PRO A 279 -26.96 -5.60 8.68
N THR A 280 -27.78 -6.11 7.77
CA THR A 280 -29.26 -6.12 7.85
C THR A 280 -29.78 -7.51 7.43
N GLU A 281 -31.10 -7.70 7.38
CA GLU A 281 -31.71 -8.89 6.78
C GLU A 281 -31.31 -9.10 5.31
N LEU A 282 -30.89 -8.03 4.62
CA LEU A 282 -30.40 -8.07 3.25
C LEU A 282 -28.86 -8.14 3.15
N GLY A 283 -28.16 -8.36 4.27
CA GLY A 283 -26.69 -8.30 4.35
C GLY A 283 -26.16 -6.87 4.37
N ALA A 284 -24.89 -6.70 4.00
CA ALA A 284 -24.24 -5.40 3.86
C ALA A 284 -23.84 -5.12 2.39
N PRO A 285 -23.91 -3.86 1.91
CA PRO A 285 -23.49 -3.52 0.57
C PRO A 285 -22.02 -3.84 0.30
N TYR A 286 -21.09 -3.35 1.11
CA TYR A 286 -19.66 -3.59 0.89
C TYR A 286 -18.91 -3.63 2.21
N ARG A 287 -17.77 -4.34 2.20
CA ARG A 287 -16.72 -4.15 3.19
C ARG A 287 -15.84 -3.01 2.71
N VAL A 288 -15.49 -2.10 3.62
CA VAL A 288 -14.72 -0.89 3.31
C VAL A 288 -13.34 -1.01 3.94
N ASP A 289 -12.29 -0.80 3.15
CA ASP A 289 -10.91 -0.70 3.63
C ASP A 289 -10.43 0.76 3.53
N LEU A 290 -9.95 1.29 4.66
CA LEU A 290 -9.44 2.65 4.78
C LEU A 290 -7.94 2.70 5.06
N ARG A 291 -7.23 1.57 5.00
CA ARG A 291 -5.81 1.48 5.40
C ARG A 291 -4.86 2.21 4.47
N LEU A 292 -5.28 2.52 3.24
CA LEU A 292 -4.47 3.21 2.23
C LEU A 292 -4.52 4.75 2.34
N ARG A 293 -5.30 5.31 3.29
CA ARG A 293 -5.31 6.76 3.56
C ARG A 293 -4.00 7.21 4.23
N PRO A 294 -3.65 8.51 4.17
CA PRO A 294 -2.52 9.07 4.90
C PRO A 294 -2.48 8.62 6.37
N GLU A 295 -1.31 8.18 6.85
CA GLU A 295 -1.09 7.65 8.21
C GLU A 295 -1.87 6.35 8.54
N GLY A 296 -2.49 5.74 7.53
CA GLY A 296 -3.19 4.45 7.62
C GLY A 296 -4.22 4.45 8.73
N ARG A 297 -4.25 3.38 9.54
CA ARG A 297 -5.24 3.20 10.63
C ARG A 297 -5.23 4.30 11.70
N TYR A 298 -4.12 5.02 11.84
CA TYR A 298 -3.94 6.05 12.87
C TYR A 298 -4.29 7.46 12.38
N GLY A 299 -4.42 7.65 11.06
CA GLY A 299 -4.82 8.93 10.49
C GLY A 299 -6.33 9.19 10.60
N PRO A 300 -6.76 10.45 10.45
CA PRO A 300 -8.18 10.81 10.37
C PRO A 300 -8.87 10.08 9.21
N MET A 301 -10.18 9.87 9.28
CA MET A 301 -10.93 9.25 8.17
C MET A 301 -11.07 10.20 6.98
N ALA A 302 -11.22 11.50 7.22
CA ALA A 302 -11.28 12.53 6.19
C ALA A 302 -10.13 13.56 6.34
N LEU A 303 -9.46 13.88 5.24
CA LEU A 303 -8.39 14.88 5.20
C LEU A 303 -8.71 16.05 4.26
N SER A 304 -8.22 17.24 4.60
CA SER A 304 -8.21 18.33 3.63
C SER A 304 -7.18 18.02 2.52
N CYS A 305 -7.46 18.44 1.30
CA CYS A 305 -6.54 18.30 0.17
C CYS A 305 -5.14 18.90 0.50
N PRO A 306 -5.04 20.11 1.10
CA PRO A 306 -3.75 20.66 1.55
C PRO A 306 -2.98 19.75 2.52
N SER A 307 -3.64 19.18 3.52
CA SER A 307 -2.98 18.27 4.47
C SER A 307 -2.54 16.96 3.81
N ALA A 308 -3.34 16.44 2.88
CA ALA A 308 -2.99 15.23 2.14
C ALA A 308 -1.78 15.46 1.19
N TRP A 309 -1.71 16.59 0.47
CA TRP A 309 -0.52 16.91 -0.35
C TRP A 309 0.73 17.04 0.51
N ALA A 310 0.66 17.78 1.62
CA ALA A 310 1.79 17.94 2.54
C ALA A 310 2.29 16.59 3.09
N TYR A 311 1.36 15.65 3.37
CA TYR A 311 1.71 14.29 3.77
C TYR A 311 2.50 13.56 2.68
N TYR A 312 2.01 13.54 1.44
CA TYR A 312 2.67 12.79 0.37
C TYR A 312 4.03 13.40 0.01
N GLU A 313 4.15 14.72 -0.01
CA GLU A 313 5.41 15.44 -0.29
C GLU A 313 6.49 15.13 0.76
N THR A 314 6.12 15.01 2.04
CA THR A 314 7.10 14.91 3.15
C THR A 314 7.29 13.50 3.70
N ARG A 315 6.23 12.66 3.70
CA ARG A 315 6.16 11.34 4.36
C ARG A 315 5.77 10.20 3.42
N GLY A 316 5.37 10.52 2.19
CA GLY A 316 4.88 9.56 1.20
C GLY A 316 5.87 8.42 0.91
N ARG A 317 5.33 7.22 0.72
CA ARG A 317 6.07 5.95 0.66
C ARG A 317 5.97 5.39 -0.77
N THR A 318 7.00 4.68 -1.24
CA THR A 318 7.01 4.14 -2.61
C THR A 318 5.85 3.18 -2.91
N TRP A 319 5.40 2.40 -1.91
CA TRP A 319 4.21 1.55 -2.05
C TRP A 319 2.91 2.35 -2.16
N GLU A 320 2.83 3.54 -1.58
CA GLU A 320 1.67 4.43 -1.72
C GLU A 320 1.60 4.99 -3.13
N ARG A 321 2.74 5.24 -3.78
CA ARG A 321 2.77 5.61 -5.21
C ARG A 321 2.11 4.51 -6.06
N GLN A 322 2.46 3.24 -5.82
CA GLN A 322 1.83 2.11 -6.52
C GLN A 322 0.31 2.04 -6.28
N ALA A 323 -0.13 2.26 -5.04
CA ALA A 323 -1.56 2.28 -4.72
C ALA A 323 -2.30 3.42 -5.46
N TYR A 324 -1.67 4.60 -5.55
CA TYR A 324 -2.26 5.78 -6.19
C TYR A 324 -2.24 5.76 -7.73
N ILE A 325 -1.49 4.86 -8.38
CA ILE A 325 -1.63 4.61 -9.83
C ILE A 325 -3.09 4.30 -10.19
N LYS A 326 -3.78 3.55 -9.32
CA LYS A 326 -5.16 3.14 -9.55
C LYS A 326 -6.18 4.13 -9.01
N ALA A 327 -5.77 5.21 -8.34
CA ALA A 327 -6.71 6.10 -7.69
C ALA A 327 -7.60 6.85 -8.70
N ARG A 328 -8.91 6.89 -8.44
CA ARG A 328 -9.87 7.74 -9.18
C ARG A 328 -10.97 8.25 -8.26
N PRO A 329 -11.59 9.41 -8.55
CA PRO A 329 -12.83 9.79 -7.87
C PRO A 329 -13.96 8.81 -8.19
N VAL A 330 -14.66 8.35 -7.15
CA VAL A 330 -15.79 7.40 -7.26
C VAL A 330 -17.12 8.03 -6.89
N ALA A 331 -17.13 9.00 -5.97
CA ALA A 331 -18.31 9.68 -5.47
C ALA A 331 -17.98 11.11 -4.98
N GLY A 332 -19.00 11.96 -4.90
CA GLY A 332 -18.90 13.36 -4.49
C GLY A 332 -18.49 14.30 -5.62
N ASP A 333 -17.66 15.28 -5.30
CA ASP A 333 -17.15 16.27 -6.26
C ASP A 333 -16.01 15.66 -7.09
N ILE A 334 -16.35 15.17 -8.28
CA ILE A 334 -15.42 14.48 -9.18
C ILE A 334 -14.28 15.39 -9.63
N ASP A 335 -14.55 16.69 -9.80
CA ASP A 335 -13.56 17.65 -10.26
C ASP A 335 -12.54 17.96 -9.15
N LEU A 336 -12.96 18.06 -7.87
CA LEU A 336 -12.02 18.11 -6.74
C LEU A 336 -11.08 16.90 -6.71
N GLY A 337 -11.62 15.71 -6.98
CA GLY A 337 -10.80 14.49 -7.04
C GLY A 337 -9.77 14.51 -8.17
N ARG A 338 -10.15 15.03 -9.35
CA ARG A 338 -9.23 15.23 -10.49
C ARG A 338 -8.15 16.26 -10.15
N GLU A 339 -8.54 17.43 -9.63
CA GLU A 339 -7.61 18.47 -9.16
C GLU A 339 -6.58 17.90 -8.17
N PHE A 340 -7.04 17.06 -7.23
CA PHE A 340 -6.18 16.41 -6.25
C PHE A 340 -5.16 15.46 -6.89
N LEU A 341 -5.62 14.57 -7.78
CA LEU A 341 -4.79 13.57 -8.43
C LEU A 341 -3.80 14.20 -9.43
N ASP A 342 -4.23 15.23 -10.17
CA ASP A 342 -3.37 15.96 -11.10
C ASP A 342 -2.20 16.62 -10.38
N ARG A 343 -2.45 17.24 -9.22
CA ARG A 343 -1.39 17.81 -8.37
C ARG A 343 -0.48 16.73 -7.78
N LEU A 344 -1.00 15.52 -7.54
CA LEU A 344 -0.24 14.41 -6.98
C LEU A 344 0.59 13.67 -8.04
N GLN A 345 0.31 13.83 -9.34
CA GLN A 345 1.00 13.10 -10.41
C GLN A 345 2.54 13.20 -10.36
N PRO A 346 3.17 14.38 -10.14
CA PRO A 346 4.64 14.47 -10.09
C PRO A 346 5.27 13.66 -8.95
N TRP A 347 4.51 13.42 -7.87
CA TRP A 347 4.95 12.56 -6.77
C TRP A 347 4.78 11.07 -7.08
N ILE A 348 3.72 10.69 -7.82
CA ILE A 348 3.49 9.31 -8.27
C ILE A 348 4.51 8.92 -9.34
N TYR A 349 4.65 9.74 -10.38
CA TYR A 349 5.45 9.48 -11.58
C TYR A 349 6.68 10.38 -11.63
N GLN A 350 7.71 10.03 -10.86
CA GLN A 350 8.96 10.80 -10.79
C GLN A 350 9.85 10.56 -12.01
N ARG A 351 10.48 11.63 -12.51
CA ARG A 351 11.39 11.57 -13.67
C ARG A 351 12.66 10.76 -13.41
N TYR A 352 13.15 10.77 -12.17
CA TYR A 352 14.30 9.99 -11.75
C TYR A 352 13.91 9.17 -10.53
N LEU A 353 13.87 7.85 -10.68
CA LEU A 353 13.81 6.95 -9.53
C LEU A 353 15.21 6.88 -8.91
N SER A 354 15.33 7.25 -7.64
CA SER A 354 16.61 7.09 -6.94
C SER A 354 16.96 5.60 -6.82
N ARG A 355 18.25 5.29 -6.62
CA ARG A 355 18.68 3.92 -6.30
C ARG A 355 17.92 3.35 -5.10
N ALA A 356 17.51 4.21 -4.17
CA ALA A 356 16.74 3.85 -2.99
C ALA A 356 15.26 3.53 -3.30
N ASP A 357 14.63 4.23 -4.24
CA ASP A 357 13.27 3.91 -4.73
C ASP A 357 13.24 2.53 -5.40
N ILE A 358 14.23 2.27 -6.25
CA ILE A 358 14.44 0.99 -6.94
C ILE A 358 14.62 -0.15 -5.93
N THR A 359 15.52 0.01 -4.96
CA THR A 359 15.74 -0.98 -3.89
C THR A 359 14.47 -1.16 -3.06
N GLY A 360 13.74 -0.10 -2.75
CA GLY A 360 12.47 -0.15 -2.02
C GLY A 360 11.40 -0.95 -2.75
N ILE A 361 11.28 -0.78 -4.07
CA ILE A 361 10.34 -1.53 -4.92
C ILE A 361 10.74 -3.00 -4.99
N LYS A 362 12.03 -3.31 -5.20
CA LYS A 362 12.53 -4.70 -5.19
C LYS A 362 12.31 -5.38 -3.84
N ALA A 363 12.58 -4.69 -2.74
CA ALA A 363 12.34 -5.19 -1.38
C ALA A 363 10.84 -5.40 -1.11
N LEU A 364 9.95 -4.60 -1.74
CA LEU A 364 8.51 -4.81 -1.68
C LEU A 364 8.10 -6.06 -2.47
N LYS A 365 8.61 -6.27 -3.69
CA LYS A 365 8.43 -7.52 -4.47
C LYS A 365 8.83 -8.72 -3.63
N ARG A 366 10.06 -8.69 -3.09
CA ARG A 366 10.60 -9.79 -2.28
C ARG A 366 9.82 -10.00 -1.00
N ARG A 367 9.35 -8.97 -0.31
CA ARG A 367 8.47 -9.14 0.86
C ARG A 367 7.13 -9.75 0.50
N ILE A 368 6.54 -9.36 -0.63
CA ILE A 368 5.30 -9.98 -1.14
C ILE A 368 5.56 -11.46 -1.45
N GLU A 369 6.67 -11.79 -2.12
CA GLU A 369 7.08 -13.15 -2.47
C GLU A 369 7.50 -13.99 -1.25
N GLN A 370 8.24 -13.43 -0.31
CA GLN A 370 8.67 -14.08 0.92
C GLN A 370 7.49 -14.28 1.87
N ARG A 371 6.57 -13.31 1.97
CA ARG A 371 5.33 -13.51 2.71
C ARG A 371 4.50 -14.62 2.08
N ALA A 372 4.44 -14.67 0.75
CA ALA A 372 3.87 -15.81 0.05
C ALA A 372 4.62 -17.12 0.40
N ARG A 373 5.96 -17.15 0.41
CA ARG A 373 6.74 -18.37 0.75
C ARG A 373 6.65 -18.80 2.22
N LEU A 374 6.69 -17.86 3.17
CA LEU A 374 6.69 -18.09 4.62
C LEU A 374 5.29 -18.43 5.16
N GLU A 375 4.23 -17.91 4.54
CA GLU A 375 2.85 -18.34 4.78
C GLU A 375 2.50 -19.62 4.01
N GLY A 376 3.50 -20.29 3.39
CA GLY A 376 3.31 -21.53 2.64
C GLY A 376 2.32 -21.36 1.49
N ALA A 377 2.51 -20.34 0.64
CA ALA A 377 1.62 -19.99 -0.46
C ALA A 377 1.32 -21.22 -1.28
N ASP A 378 0.16 -21.74 -0.95
CA ASP A 378 -0.51 -22.79 -1.65
C ASP A 378 -0.50 -22.42 -3.13
N GLN A 379 0.10 -23.26 -3.98
CA GLN A 379 0.11 -23.04 -5.43
C GLN A 379 -1.32 -22.88 -5.98
N ARG A 380 -2.32 -23.30 -5.21
CA ARG A 380 -3.74 -23.10 -5.47
C ARG A 380 -4.24 -21.67 -5.25
N ASN A 381 -3.47 -20.76 -4.63
CA ASN A 381 -3.86 -19.37 -4.45
C ASN A 381 -3.59 -18.58 -5.73
N VAL A 382 -4.65 -18.26 -6.48
CA VAL A 382 -4.52 -17.60 -7.79
C VAL A 382 -4.06 -16.14 -7.70
N LYS A 383 -4.17 -15.52 -6.53
CA LYS A 383 -3.84 -14.10 -6.32
C LYS A 383 -2.40 -13.91 -5.87
N THR A 384 -1.98 -14.64 -4.86
CA THR A 384 -0.65 -14.50 -4.22
C THR A 384 0.28 -15.67 -4.48
N GLY A 385 -0.20 -16.73 -5.14
CA GLY A 385 0.63 -17.82 -5.60
C GLY A 385 1.57 -17.39 -6.71
N HIS A 386 2.52 -18.27 -7.01
CA HIS A 386 3.58 -18.04 -7.98
C HIS A 386 3.03 -17.69 -9.37
N GLY A 387 3.42 -16.54 -9.94
CA GLY A 387 2.92 -16.12 -11.26
C GLY A 387 1.43 -15.72 -11.27
N GLY A 388 0.86 -15.46 -10.09
CA GLY A 388 -0.54 -15.10 -9.90
C GLY A 388 -0.87 -13.64 -10.21
N ILE A 389 -2.11 -13.24 -9.90
CA ILE A 389 -2.67 -11.91 -10.23
C ILE A 389 -1.81 -10.77 -9.67
N ARG A 390 -1.37 -10.87 -8.42
CA ARG A 390 -0.59 -9.83 -7.75
C ARG A 390 0.79 -9.65 -8.37
N ASP A 391 1.41 -10.72 -8.86
CA ASP A 391 2.72 -10.64 -9.54
C ASP A 391 2.61 -9.82 -10.82
N ILE A 392 1.56 -10.07 -11.63
CA ILE A 392 1.29 -9.28 -12.85
C ILE A 392 1.01 -7.82 -12.49
N GLU A 393 0.08 -7.56 -11.56
CA GLU A 393 -0.28 -6.19 -11.16
C GLU A 393 0.94 -5.41 -10.66
N PHE A 394 1.79 -6.04 -9.86
CA PHE A 394 2.97 -5.41 -9.30
C PHE A 394 3.98 -5.01 -10.38
N VAL A 395 4.30 -5.89 -11.33
CA VAL A 395 5.27 -5.58 -12.39
C VAL A 395 4.73 -4.54 -13.35
N ILE A 396 3.45 -4.63 -13.73
CA ILE A 396 2.82 -3.63 -14.59
C ILE A 396 2.82 -2.26 -13.90
N GLN A 397 2.42 -2.17 -12.63
CA GLN A 397 2.50 -0.93 -11.85
C GLN A 397 3.94 -0.42 -11.72
N PHE A 398 4.91 -1.32 -11.56
CA PHE A 398 6.31 -0.95 -11.52
C PHE A 398 6.78 -0.33 -12.84
N LEU A 399 6.46 -0.95 -13.98
CA LEU A 399 6.76 -0.39 -15.29
C LEU A 399 6.06 0.95 -15.51
N GLN A 400 4.84 1.13 -14.99
CA GLN A 400 4.16 2.44 -15.01
C GLN A 400 4.88 3.48 -14.15
N LEU A 401 5.43 3.12 -12.98
CA LEU A 401 6.24 4.05 -12.18
C LEU A 401 7.53 4.44 -12.88
N LEU A 402 8.19 3.48 -13.54
CA LEU A 402 9.46 3.69 -14.24
C LEU A 402 9.29 4.60 -15.46
N ASN A 403 8.22 4.39 -16.23
CA ASN A 403 8.02 5.04 -17.53
C ASN A 403 7.03 6.21 -17.49
N GLY A 404 6.17 6.25 -16.47
CA GLY A 404 5.03 7.17 -16.42
C GLY A 404 5.42 8.64 -16.40
N ALA A 405 6.61 9.01 -15.96
CA ALA A 405 7.06 10.40 -15.99
C ALA A 405 7.18 10.94 -17.43
N GLU A 406 7.70 10.13 -18.35
CA GLU A 406 7.92 10.50 -19.76
C GLU A 406 6.78 10.06 -20.68
N LEU A 407 6.02 9.05 -20.29
CA LEU A 407 4.95 8.45 -21.10
C LEU A 407 3.58 8.58 -20.40
N PRO A 408 2.89 9.73 -20.48
CA PRO A 408 1.60 9.94 -19.80
C PRO A 408 0.51 8.92 -20.17
N GLN A 409 0.55 8.35 -21.37
CA GLN A 409 -0.41 7.33 -21.82
C GLN A 409 -0.40 6.05 -20.98
N VAL A 410 0.69 5.76 -20.27
CA VAL A 410 0.76 4.59 -19.38
C VAL A 410 0.17 4.88 -17.98
N ARG A 411 -0.25 6.12 -17.67
CA ARG A 411 -0.81 6.54 -16.37
C ARG A 411 -2.29 6.13 -16.20
N THR A 412 -2.61 4.89 -16.53
CA THR A 412 -3.95 4.31 -16.40
C THR A 412 -4.08 3.44 -15.15
N GLY A 413 -5.22 3.50 -14.47
CA GLY A 413 -5.48 2.65 -13.29
C GLY A 413 -5.84 1.20 -13.63
N ASN A 414 -6.27 0.92 -14.87
CA ASN A 414 -6.71 -0.42 -15.26
C ASN A 414 -5.53 -1.28 -15.71
N THR A 415 -5.39 -2.49 -15.14
CA THR A 415 -4.21 -3.34 -15.39
C THR A 415 -4.10 -3.80 -16.84
N LEU A 416 -5.21 -4.19 -17.48
CA LEU A 416 -5.20 -4.62 -18.89
C LEU A 416 -4.92 -3.46 -19.85
N GLU A 417 -5.47 -2.28 -19.57
CA GLU A 417 -5.14 -1.08 -20.33
C GLU A 417 -3.67 -0.71 -20.19
N ALA A 418 -3.12 -0.78 -18.97
CA ALA A 418 -1.70 -0.52 -18.72
C ALA A 418 -0.79 -1.46 -19.53
N ILE A 419 -1.13 -2.76 -19.60
CA ILE A 419 -0.41 -3.74 -20.43
C ILE A 419 -0.40 -3.30 -21.92
N ARG A 420 -1.54 -2.87 -22.46
CA ARG A 420 -1.62 -2.39 -23.86
C ARG A 420 -0.82 -1.11 -24.09
N GLN A 421 -0.93 -0.15 -23.18
CA GLN A 421 -0.24 1.14 -23.32
C GLN A 421 1.28 0.99 -23.17
N LEU A 422 1.74 0.11 -22.28
CA LEU A 422 3.17 -0.21 -22.14
C LEU A 422 3.72 -0.88 -23.42
N ALA A 423 2.97 -1.79 -24.03
CA ALA A 423 3.37 -2.40 -25.29
C ALA A 423 3.40 -1.38 -26.45
N ALA A 424 2.36 -0.55 -26.57
CA ALA A 424 2.31 0.52 -27.57
C ALA A 424 3.46 1.53 -27.44
N ALA A 425 3.98 1.73 -26.22
CA ALA A 425 5.14 2.56 -25.94
C ALA A 425 6.50 1.85 -26.10
N GLY A 426 6.50 0.56 -26.45
CA GLY A 426 7.72 -0.25 -26.61
C GLY A 426 8.35 -0.74 -25.30
N CYS A 427 7.65 -0.59 -24.17
CA CYS A 427 8.10 -1.11 -22.86
C CYS A 427 7.82 -2.61 -22.68
N LEU A 428 6.95 -3.18 -23.52
CA LEU A 428 6.66 -4.62 -23.61
C LEU A 428 6.66 -5.03 -25.08
N SER A 429 7.09 -6.26 -25.37
CA SER A 429 6.89 -6.85 -26.70
C SER A 429 5.42 -7.22 -26.93
N ASP A 430 5.01 -7.34 -28.20
CA ASP A 430 3.67 -7.79 -28.56
C ASP A 430 3.34 -9.20 -28.03
N GLN A 431 4.37 -10.06 -27.95
CA GLN A 431 4.24 -11.41 -27.41
C GLN A 431 3.99 -11.37 -25.90
N GLU A 432 4.77 -10.59 -25.15
CA GLU A 432 4.56 -10.42 -23.70
C GLU A 432 3.19 -9.82 -23.40
N ARG A 433 2.78 -8.80 -24.16
CA ARG A 433 1.44 -8.21 -24.07
C ARG A 433 0.35 -9.28 -24.22
N ALA A 434 0.36 -10.02 -25.32
CA ALA A 434 -0.66 -11.01 -25.62
C ALA A 434 -0.76 -12.10 -24.54
N ILE A 435 0.39 -12.59 -24.06
CA ILE A 435 0.46 -13.60 -23.00
C ILE A 435 -0.07 -13.04 -21.67
N LEU A 436 0.38 -11.86 -21.24
CA LEU A 436 -0.02 -11.27 -19.97
C LEU A 436 -1.51 -10.90 -19.96
N GLU A 437 -2.06 -10.37 -21.05
CA GLU A 437 -3.50 -10.06 -21.14
C GLU A 437 -4.37 -11.33 -21.02
N GLN A 438 -4.01 -12.38 -21.74
CA GLN A 438 -4.74 -13.66 -21.70
C GLN A 438 -4.63 -14.30 -20.32
N ASN A 439 -3.43 -14.33 -19.73
CA ASN A 439 -3.20 -14.96 -18.44
C ASN A 439 -3.82 -14.17 -17.29
N TYR A 440 -3.73 -12.84 -17.31
CA TYR A 440 -4.41 -12.00 -16.32
C TYR A 440 -5.92 -12.22 -16.38
N SER A 441 -6.51 -12.21 -17.58
CA SER A 441 -7.94 -12.44 -17.76
C SER A 441 -8.37 -13.83 -17.26
N PHE A 442 -7.59 -14.87 -17.57
CA PHE A 442 -7.84 -16.23 -17.09
C PHE A 442 -7.78 -16.33 -15.56
N LEU A 443 -6.75 -15.78 -14.92
CA LEU A 443 -6.62 -15.80 -13.46
C LEU A 443 -7.75 -15.03 -12.77
N ARG A 444 -8.17 -13.89 -13.35
CA ARG A 444 -9.31 -13.10 -12.86
C ARG A 444 -10.65 -13.84 -13.03
N GLN A 445 -10.84 -14.59 -14.11
CA GLN A 445 -12.00 -15.46 -14.27
C GLN A 445 -12.05 -16.56 -13.20
N ILE A 446 -10.91 -17.19 -12.88
CA ILE A 446 -10.84 -18.15 -11.77
C ILE A 446 -11.21 -17.46 -10.45
N GLU A 447 -10.63 -16.29 -10.16
CA GLU A 447 -10.94 -15.50 -8.97
C GLU A 447 -12.45 -15.21 -8.87
N HIS A 448 -13.10 -14.82 -9.98
CA HIS A 448 -14.54 -14.58 -10.03
C HIS A 448 -15.34 -15.85 -9.74
N ARG A 449 -15.02 -16.96 -10.41
CA ARG A 449 -15.73 -18.23 -10.19
C ARG A 449 -15.59 -18.73 -8.76
N LEU A 450 -14.39 -18.65 -8.17
CA LEU A 450 -14.16 -19.00 -6.77
C LEU A 450 -15.02 -18.17 -5.81
N GLN A 451 -15.06 -16.84 -5.99
CA GLN A 451 -15.85 -15.95 -5.15
C GLN A 451 -17.35 -16.19 -5.29
N VAL A 452 -17.83 -16.42 -6.52
CA VAL A 452 -19.23 -16.71 -6.82
C VAL A 452 -19.65 -18.06 -6.25
N MET A 453 -18.79 -19.08 -6.32
CA MET A 453 -19.06 -20.43 -5.82
C MET A 453 -19.21 -20.47 -4.29
N PHE A 454 -18.28 -19.83 -3.58
CA PHE A 454 -18.19 -19.96 -2.13
C PHE A 454 -18.86 -18.82 -1.37
N ASP A 455 -19.27 -17.74 -2.06
CA ASP A 455 -19.73 -16.49 -1.43
C ASP A 455 -18.74 -15.93 -0.41
N LEU A 456 -17.46 -16.14 -0.70
CA LEU A 456 -16.35 -15.80 0.19
C LEU A 456 -15.29 -15.06 -0.61
N GLN A 457 -14.54 -14.21 0.08
CA GLN A 457 -13.29 -13.63 -0.44
C GLN A 457 -12.19 -14.70 -0.42
N THR A 458 -12.42 -15.80 -1.12
CA THR A 458 -11.43 -16.85 -1.32
C THR A 458 -10.69 -16.65 -2.62
N HIS A 459 -9.39 -16.81 -2.55
CA HIS A 459 -8.48 -16.81 -3.69
C HIS A 459 -7.81 -18.17 -3.88
N THR A 460 -8.12 -19.13 -3.01
CA THR A 460 -7.49 -20.44 -2.97
C THR A 460 -8.40 -21.48 -3.60
N MET A 461 -7.90 -22.23 -4.59
CA MET A 461 -8.65 -23.31 -5.21
C MET A 461 -8.88 -24.47 -4.22
N PRO A 462 -10.01 -25.20 -4.31
CA PRO A 462 -10.33 -26.30 -3.41
C PRO A 462 -9.30 -27.44 -3.43
N GLU A 463 -9.11 -28.12 -2.29
CA GLU A 463 -8.31 -29.36 -2.23
C GLU A 463 -9.05 -30.55 -2.84
N ASN A 464 -10.37 -30.59 -2.63
CA ASN A 464 -11.20 -31.69 -3.06
C ASN A 464 -11.25 -31.74 -4.61
N PRO A 465 -10.80 -32.84 -5.25
CA PRO A 465 -10.83 -32.98 -6.71
C PRO A 465 -12.22 -32.83 -7.32
N ALA A 466 -13.28 -33.22 -6.59
CA ALA A 466 -14.65 -33.04 -7.05
C ALA A 466 -15.01 -31.56 -7.16
N GLU A 467 -14.69 -30.76 -6.14
CA GLU A 467 -14.94 -29.30 -6.16
C GLU A 467 -14.06 -28.58 -7.19
N LEU A 468 -12.82 -29.02 -7.37
CA LEU A 468 -11.94 -28.49 -8.41
C LEU A 468 -12.44 -28.82 -9.81
N ARG A 469 -13.01 -30.01 -10.02
CA ARG A 469 -13.68 -30.38 -11.28
C ARG A 469 -14.90 -29.47 -11.53
N LYS A 470 -15.70 -29.15 -10.52
CA LYS A 470 -16.82 -28.21 -10.66
C LYS A 470 -16.34 -26.82 -11.09
N LEU A 471 -15.22 -26.34 -10.54
CA LEU A 471 -14.60 -25.08 -10.97
C LEU A 471 -14.18 -25.14 -12.45
N ALA A 472 -13.52 -26.22 -12.88
CA ALA A 472 -13.13 -26.40 -14.28
C ALA A 472 -14.35 -26.41 -15.23
N LEU A 473 -15.45 -27.07 -14.85
CA LEU A 473 -16.69 -27.06 -15.62
C LEU A 473 -17.29 -25.64 -15.74
N ARG A 474 -17.28 -24.86 -14.65
CA ARG A 474 -17.75 -23.45 -14.63
C ARG A 474 -16.89 -22.50 -15.46
N LEU A 475 -15.64 -22.88 -15.75
CA LEU A 475 -14.71 -22.18 -16.64
C LEU A 475 -14.85 -22.62 -18.11
N GLY A 476 -15.75 -23.55 -18.42
CA GLY A 476 -16.02 -24.01 -19.79
C GLY A 476 -15.24 -25.24 -20.23
N TYR A 477 -14.41 -25.83 -19.39
CA TYR A 477 -13.62 -27.02 -19.76
C TYR A 477 -14.47 -28.28 -20.02
N GLY A 478 -15.73 -28.29 -19.57
CA GLY A 478 -16.66 -29.40 -19.78
C GLY A 478 -17.02 -29.68 -21.24
N GLN A 479 -16.95 -28.68 -22.11
CA GLN A 479 -17.23 -28.82 -23.55
C GLN A 479 -15.94 -29.03 -24.38
N ALA A 480 -14.79 -28.61 -23.84
CA ALA A 480 -13.52 -28.57 -24.57
C ALA A 480 -12.67 -29.84 -24.39
N SER A 481 -12.88 -30.62 -23.32
CA SER A 481 -12.06 -31.78 -22.99
C SER A 481 -12.90 -32.92 -22.43
N SER A 482 -12.54 -34.16 -22.78
CA SER A 482 -13.08 -35.38 -22.14
C SER A 482 -12.64 -35.52 -20.68
N ASP A 483 -11.53 -34.85 -20.30
CA ASP A 483 -11.07 -34.69 -18.92
C ASP A 483 -10.92 -33.19 -18.58
N PRO A 484 -11.99 -32.53 -18.10
CA PRO A 484 -11.99 -31.10 -17.80
C PRO A 484 -11.02 -30.71 -16.69
N LEU A 485 -10.80 -31.59 -15.70
CA LEU A 485 -9.99 -31.28 -14.53
C LEU A 485 -8.51 -31.20 -14.90
N SER A 486 -8.00 -32.22 -15.58
CA SER A 486 -6.59 -32.27 -15.98
C SER A 486 -6.24 -31.16 -16.97
N ALA A 487 -7.14 -30.85 -17.91
CA ALA A 487 -6.95 -29.74 -18.85
C ALA A 487 -6.84 -28.39 -18.14
N PHE A 488 -7.73 -28.11 -17.17
CA PHE A 488 -7.68 -26.90 -16.36
C PHE A 488 -6.39 -26.78 -15.54
N GLN A 489 -5.98 -27.86 -14.87
CA GLN A 489 -4.76 -27.87 -14.06
C GLN A 489 -3.50 -27.61 -14.91
N HIS A 490 -3.43 -28.23 -16.09
CA HIS A 490 -2.33 -28.03 -17.03
C HIS A 490 -2.25 -26.59 -17.53
N ASP A 491 -3.38 -26.00 -17.93
CA ASP A 491 -3.44 -24.59 -18.36
C ASP A 491 -3.03 -23.65 -17.22
N TYR A 492 -3.52 -23.87 -16.00
CA TYR A 492 -3.18 -23.05 -14.84
C TYR A 492 -1.68 -23.08 -14.54
N GLN A 493 -1.06 -24.27 -14.51
CA GLN A 493 0.37 -24.41 -14.27
C GLN A 493 1.20 -23.75 -15.38
N THR A 494 0.88 -24.06 -16.64
CA THR A 494 1.62 -23.52 -17.80
C THR A 494 1.58 -22.00 -17.84
N ARG A 495 0.40 -21.40 -17.60
CA ARG A 495 0.23 -19.94 -17.62
C ARG A 495 0.96 -19.25 -16.47
N THR A 496 0.89 -19.80 -15.26
CA THR A 496 1.56 -19.22 -14.08
C THR A 496 3.08 -19.31 -14.17
N GLU A 497 3.62 -20.43 -14.67
CA GLU A 497 5.05 -20.58 -14.96
C GLU A 497 5.53 -19.60 -16.04
N LEU A 498 4.75 -19.46 -17.12
CA LEU A 498 5.08 -18.53 -18.21
C LEU A 498 5.04 -17.07 -17.75
N ASN A 499 4.03 -16.70 -16.96
CA ASN A 499 3.97 -15.39 -16.32
C ASN A 499 5.27 -15.14 -15.55
N ARG A 500 5.67 -16.10 -14.71
CA ARG A 500 6.86 -15.91 -13.90
C ARG A 500 8.11 -15.64 -14.74
N ARG A 501 8.33 -16.43 -15.79
CA ARG A 501 9.49 -16.25 -16.69
C ARG A 501 9.51 -14.85 -17.29
N ILE A 502 8.37 -14.37 -17.80
CA ILE A 502 8.24 -13.02 -18.36
C ILE A 502 8.51 -11.96 -17.30
N LEU A 503 7.88 -12.08 -16.13
CA LEU A 503 7.98 -11.07 -15.07
C LEU A 503 9.40 -10.99 -14.49
N ASP A 504 10.10 -12.11 -14.35
CA ASP A 504 11.49 -12.12 -13.90
C ASP A 504 12.44 -11.56 -14.95
N HIS A 505 12.20 -11.83 -16.25
CA HIS A 505 12.95 -11.22 -17.35
C HIS A 505 12.81 -9.69 -17.35
N LEU A 506 11.57 -9.18 -17.32
CA LEU A 506 11.29 -7.74 -17.31
C LEU A 506 11.94 -7.00 -16.13
N LEU A 507 12.03 -7.66 -14.97
CA LEU A 507 12.66 -7.08 -13.79
C LEU A 507 14.19 -7.22 -13.76
N HIS A 508 14.73 -8.27 -14.39
CA HIS A 508 16.17 -8.45 -14.52
C HIS A 508 16.76 -7.44 -15.51
N ASP A 509 16.12 -7.26 -16.66
CA ASP A 509 16.50 -6.26 -17.66
C ASP A 509 16.45 -4.84 -17.10
N ALA A 510 15.47 -4.55 -16.24
CA ALA A 510 15.40 -3.28 -15.53
C ALA A 510 16.59 -3.08 -14.56
N PHE A 511 17.24 -4.14 -14.05
CA PHE A 511 18.26 -4.05 -12.99
C PHE A 511 19.33 -5.18 -12.99
N PRO A 512 20.45 -5.02 -13.73
CA PRO A 512 21.44 -6.09 -13.93
C PRO A 512 22.29 -6.51 -12.70
N ASP A 513 22.63 -5.61 -11.75
CA ASP A 513 23.81 -5.79 -10.86
C ASP A 513 23.57 -5.97 -9.33
N ALA A 514 22.42 -6.51 -8.88
CA ALA A 514 21.99 -6.27 -7.49
C ALA A 514 22.32 -7.34 -6.41
N SER A 515 23.01 -8.45 -6.68
CA SER A 515 23.00 -9.63 -5.76
C SER A 515 23.63 -9.44 -4.37
N ALA A 516 24.70 -8.64 -4.21
CA ALA A 516 25.49 -8.63 -2.97
C ALA A 516 25.32 -7.39 -2.07
N ALA A 517 24.64 -6.32 -2.53
CA ALA A 517 24.40 -5.12 -1.71
C ALA A 517 23.09 -5.19 -0.90
N GLU A 518 22.29 -6.24 -1.13
CA GLU A 518 20.92 -6.34 -0.65
C GLU A 518 20.82 -7.01 0.73
N THR A 519 21.78 -7.86 1.14
CA THR A 519 21.67 -8.62 2.40
C THR A 519 21.75 -7.75 3.66
N GLU A 520 22.63 -6.76 3.66
CA GLU A 520 22.87 -5.83 4.76
C GLU A 520 21.77 -4.77 4.83
N ALA A 521 21.31 -4.28 3.68
CA ALA A 521 20.19 -3.35 3.59
C ALA A 521 18.89 -3.99 4.11
N ASP A 522 18.64 -5.26 3.77
CA ASP A 522 17.48 -6.01 4.23
C ASP A 522 17.49 -6.18 5.77
N LEU A 523 18.66 -6.45 6.36
CA LEU A 523 18.81 -6.58 7.81
C LEU A 523 18.42 -5.29 8.55
N VAL A 524 18.80 -4.13 8.02
CA VAL A 524 18.47 -2.82 8.62
C VAL A 524 16.98 -2.47 8.45
N LEU A 525 16.35 -2.92 7.35
CA LEU A 525 14.95 -2.62 7.03
C LEU A 525 13.95 -3.55 7.72
N ASP A 526 14.39 -4.69 8.25
CA ASP A 526 13.56 -5.65 8.97
C ASP A 526 13.30 -5.17 10.42
N PRO A 527 12.04 -5.02 10.86
CA PRO A 527 11.73 -4.67 12.25
C PRO A 527 12.01 -5.79 13.26
N ASP A 528 12.07 -7.06 12.84
CA ASP A 528 12.25 -8.21 13.74
C ASP A 528 12.90 -9.42 13.02
N PRO A 529 14.17 -9.31 12.56
CA PRO A 529 14.84 -10.38 11.84
C PRO A 529 15.16 -11.56 12.77
N PRO A 530 15.04 -12.82 12.29
CA PRO A 530 15.40 -13.98 13.10
C PRO A 530 16.92 -14.01 13.39
N GLU A 531 17.31 -14.59 14.53
CA GLU A 531 18.73 -14.65 14.94
C GLU A 531 19.64 -15.31 13.89
N SER A 532 19.12 -16.29 13.14
CA SER A 532 19.83 -16.93 12.04
C SER A 532 20.20 -15.95 10.91
N ARG A 533 19.35 -14.95 10.63
CA ARG A 533 19.59 -13.92 9.61
C ARG A 533 20.63 -12.91 10.09
N ILE A 534 20.60 -12.55 11.37
CA ILE A 534 21.63 -11.70 11.97
C ILE A 534 23.00 -12.36 11.86
N GLN A 535 23.09 -13.67 12.17
CA GLN A 535 24.33 -14.44 12.03
C GLN A 535 24.81 -14.55 10.58
N GLU A 536 23.90 -14.83 9.63
CA GLU A 536 24.21 -14.94 8.21
C GLU A 536 24.83 -13.65 7.65
N VAL A 537 24.30 -12.49 8.05
CA VAL A 537 24.69 -11.19 7.52
C VAL A 537 25.86 -10.59 8.29
N LEU A 538 25.73 -10.43 9.62
CA LEU A 538 26.78 -9.80 10.44
C LEU A 538 27.97 -10.73 10.69
N GLY A 539 27.79 -12.05 10.61
CA GLY A 539 28.88 -13.02 10.74
C GLY A 539 29.91 -12.98 9.61
N LYS A 540 29.64 -12.23 8.53
CA LYS A 540 30.62 -11.93 7.48
C LYS A 540 31.67 -10.91 7.93
N TYR A 541 31.40 -10.16 9.00
CA TYR A 541 32.23 -9.08 9.51
C TYR A 541 32.89 -9.51 10.85
N PRO A 542 34.06 -8.96 11.20
CA PRO A 542 34.85 -9.38 12.36
C PRO A 542 34.34 -8.83 13.72
N PHE A 543 33.02 -8.85 13.96
CA PHE A 543 32.42 -8.47 15.25
C PHE A 543 32.56 -9.60 16.27
N ARG A 544 32.87 -9.26 17.52
CA ARG A 544 32.99 -10.24 18.62
C ARG A 544 31.63 -10.60 19.21
N ASP A 545 30.72 -9.63 19.31
CA ASP A 545 29.36 -9.82 19.81
C ASP A 545 28.34 -9.40 18.75
N LEU A 546 27.86 -10.38 17.97
CA LEU A 546 26.88 -10.13 16.89
C LEU A 546 25.56 -9.55 17.41
N LYS A 547 25.17 -9.87 18.65
CA LYS A 547 23.92 -9.38 19.24
C LYS A 547 24.07 -7.91 19.60
N GLN A 548 25.17 -7.54 20.25
CA GLN A 548 25.47 -6.14 20.58
C GLN A 548 25.72 -5.32 19.31
N ALA A 549 26.40 -5.88 18.31
CA ALA A 549 26.63 -5.22 17.02
C ALA A 549 25.30 -4.93 16.31
N TYR A 550 24.37 -5.88 16.29
CA TYR A 550 23.03 -5.67 15.74
C TYR A 550 22.27 -4.57 16.52
N GLN A 551 22.30 -4.60 17.85
CA GLN A 551 21.66 -3.55 18.67
C GLN A 551 22.23 -2.16 18.39
N ASN A 552 23.55 -2.03 18.28
CA ASN A 552 24.21 -0.78 17.96
C ASN A 552 23.86 -0.31 16.53
N LEU A 553 23.84 -1.23 15.55
CA LEU A 553 23.43 -0.95 14.17
C LEU A 553 21.98 -0.46 14.09
N MET A 554 21.06 -1.09 14.82
CA MET A 554 19.66 -0.65 14.87
C MET A 554 19.50 0.66 15.63
N SER A 555 20.36 0.95 16.60
CA SER A 555 20.38 2.26 17.28
C SER A 555 20.82 3.40 16.35
N LEU A 556 21.60 3.11 15.29
CA LEU A 556 21.87 4.06 14.20
C LEU A 556 20.63 4.31 13.33
N ALA A 557 19.67 3.38 13.32
CA ALA A 557 18.46 3.43 12.52
C ALA A 557 17.29 4.16 13.21
N GLU A 558 17.48 4.63 14.45
CA GLU A 558 16.45 5.23 15.30
C GLU A 558 16.70 6.71 15.56
N GLU A 559 15.67 7.55 15.51
CA GLU A 559 15.76 8.96 15.91
C GLU A 559 15.14 9.13 17.31
N LYS A 560 15.86 9.78 18.23
CA LYS A 560 15.35 10.10 19.57
C LYS A 560 14.48 11.36 19.60
N VAL A 561 14.61 12.22 18.58
CA VAL A 561 13.90 13.50 18.50
C VAL A 561 12.50 13.29 17.90
N PRO A 562 11.40 13.60 18.62
CA PRO A 562 10.04 13.19 18.22
C PRO A 562 9.54 13.69 16.85
N PHE A 563 10.11 14.78 16.34
CA PHE A 563 9.74 15.36 15.04
C PHE A 563 10.61 14.89 13.86
N LEU A 564 11.69 14.14 14.13
CA LEU A 564 12.55 13.55 13.11
C LEU A 564 12.09 12.14 12.75
N SER A 565 12.24 11.76 11.48
CA SER A 565 11.69 10.50 10.97
C SER A 565 12.68 9.36 11.15
N THR A 566 12.46 8.52 12.18
CA THR A 566 13.13 7.21 12.35
C THR A 566 13.09 6.37 11.09
N ARG A 567 12.01 6.46 10.31
CA ARG A 567 11.89 5.73 9.06
C ARG A 567 12.78 6.28 7.94
N ARG A 568 12.92 7.60 7.84
CA ARG A 568 13.88 8.25 6.93
C ARG A 568 15.31 7.89 7.32
N CYS A 569 15.60 7.90 8.62
CA CYS A 569 16.88 7.48 9.17
C CYS A 569 17.23 6.04 8.78
N ARG A 570 16.35 5.08 9.10
CA ARG A 570 16.51 3.67 8.72
C ARG A 570 16.66 3.47 7.21
N HIS A 571 15.94 4.25 6.39
CA HIS A 571 16.02 4.19 4.95
C HIS A 571 17.40 4.58 4.40
N PHE A 572 17.95 5.73 4.84
CA PHE A 572 19.27 6.15 4.39
C PHE A 572 20.39 5.29 4.97
N LEU A 573 20.24 4.81 6.21
CA LEU A 573 21.17 3.84 6.79
C LEU A 573 21.23 2.55 5.96
N ALA A 574 20.07 2.02 5.54
CA ALA A 574 20.02 0.82 4.70
C ALA A 574 20.73 1.03 3.35
N ALA A 575 20.66 2.24 2.78
CA ALA A 575 21.33 2.57 1.51
C ALA A 575 22.86 2.56 1.62
N ILE A 576 23.41 2.81 2.81
CA ILE A 576 24.86 2.80 3.07
C ILE A 576 25.35 1.57 3.86
N ALA A 577 24.44 0.69 4.30
CA ALA A 577 24.72 -0.35 5.30
C ALA A 577 25.93 -1.23 4.95
N ARG A 578 26.03 -1.67 3.69
CA ARG A 578 27.16 -2.47 3.23
C ARG A 578 28.49 -1.71 3.32
N ASN A 579 28.58 -0.55 2.69
CA ASN A 579 29.80 0.26 2.69
C ASN A 579 30.20 0.65 4.12
N LEU A 580 29.22 0.98 4.95
CA LEU A 580 29.44 1.30 6.36
C LEU A 580 30.03 0.12 7.14
N LEU A 581 29.47 -1.08 6.98
CA LEU A 581 29.95 -2.28 7.66
C LEU A 581 31.32 -2.74 7.14
N GLU A 582 31.58 -2.61 5.83
CA GLU A 582 32.90 -2.88 5.23
C GLU A 582 33.98 -1.94 5.80
N GLU A 583 33.68 -0.64 5.92
CA GLU A 583 34.61 0.34 6.51
C GLU A 583 34.83 0.11 8.01
N ILE A 584 33.76 -0.20 8.77
CA ILE A 584 33.88 -0.54 10.20
C ILE A 584 34.70 -1.81 10.40
N ALA A 585 34.51 -2.82 9.54
CA ALA A 585 35.27 -4.07 9.59
C ALA A 585 36.77 -3.89 9.34
N ALA A 586 37.17 -2.84 8.62
CA ALA A 586 38.56 -2.51 8.37
C ALA A 586 39.26 -1.81 9.55
N THR A 587 38.54 -1.50 10.63
CA THR A 587 39.08 -0.79 11.79
C THR A 587 39.75 -1.73 12.80
N PRO A 588 40.63 -1.23 13.69
CA PRO A 588 41.31 -2.08 14.69
C PRO A 588 40.36 -2.72 15.71
N ASP A 589 39.23 -2.07 16.01
CA ASP A 589 38.19 -2.56 16.92
C ASP A 589 36.79 -2.21 16.36
N PRO A 590 36.21 -3.10 15.53
CA PRO A 590 34.90 -2.88 14.89
C PRO A 590 33.75 -2.69 15.88
N ASP A 591 33.73 -3.45 16.97
CA ASP A 591 32.70 -3.36 18.01
C ASP A 591 32.73 -1.99 18.71
N SER A 592 33.92 -1.52 19.10
CA SER A 592 34.12 -0.20 19.70
C SER A 592 33.80 0.93 18.71
N THR A 593 34.21 0.79 17.45
CA THR A 593 33.96 1.78 16.40
C THR A 593 32.46 1.96 16.16
N LEU A 594 31.70 0.87 16.05
CA LEU A 594 30.25 0.93 15.85
C LEU A 594 29.53 1.57 17.05
N LEU A 595 29.99 1.29 18.27
CA LEU A 595 29.47 1.92 19.48
C LEU A 595 29.74 3.43 19.50
N GLN A 596 30.96 3.86 19.19
CA GLN A 596 31.33 5.28 19.15
C GLN A 596 30.59 6.02 18.03
N LEU A 597 30.42 5.39 16.87
CA LEU A 597 29.63 5.92 15.76
C LEU A 597 28.17 6.18 16.19
N TRP A 598 27.60 5.25 16.95
CA TRP A 598 26.27 5.45 17.54
C TRP A 598 26.26 6.62 18.53
N GLN A 599 27.20 6.70 19.46
CA GLN A 599 27.26 7.79 20.44
C GLN A 599 27.39 9.17 19.80
N VAL A 600 28.26 9.31 18.81
CA VAL A 600 28.45 10.57 18.08
C VAL A 600 27.20 10.93 17.30
N SER A 601 26.67 10.02 16.48
CA SER A 601 25.46 10.28 15.69
C SER A 601 24.22 10.53 16.56
N ASP A 602 24.17 10.00 17.78
CA ASP A 602 23.11 10.29 18.75
C ASP A 602 23.23 11.64 19.41
N SER A 603 24.45 12.10 19.70
CA SER A 603 24.66 13.44 20.25
C SER A 603 24.38 14.54 19.22
N LEU A 604 24.73 14.31 17.95
CA LEU A 604 24.49 15.24 16.84
C LEU A 604 22.99 15.46 16.55
N GLY A 605 22.18 14.39 16.66
CA GLY A 605 20.80 14.38 16.18
C GLY A 605 20.70 14.45 14.65
N GLY A 606 19.51 14.17 14.09
CA GLY A 606 19.34 14.24 12.63
C GLY A 606 20.13 13.19 11.86
N LYS A 607 20.25 11.97 12.40
CA LYS A 607 21.01 10.86 11.80
C LYS A 607 20.61 10.61 10.34
N ALA A 608 19.31 10.77 10.01
CA ALA A 608 18.82 10.64 8.65
C ALA A 608 19.55 11.52 7.63
N VAL A 609 19.86 12.78 7.99
CA VAL A 609 20.57 13.73 7.13
C VAL A 609 22.04 13.34 7.01
N LEU A 610 22.62 12.83 8.10
CA LEU A 610 24.00 12.34 8.12
C LEU A 610 24.18 11.11 7.21
N TRP A 611 23.27 10.14 7.27
CA TRP A 611 23.30 8.97 6.40
C TRP A 611 23.05 9.33 4.93
N GLU A 612 22.15 10.28 4.69
CA GLU A 612 21.90 10.83 3.35
C GLU A 612 23.19 11.47 2.78
N LEU A 613 23.88 12.31 3.55
CA LEU A 613 25.17 12.89 3.18
C LEU A 613 26.20 11.80 2.83
N PHE A 614 26.30 10.76 3.66
CA PHE A 614 27.25 9.66 3.45
C PHE A 614 26.94 8.85 2.20
N SER A 615 25.66 8.72 1.83
CA SER A 615 25.25 8.01 0.63
C SER A 615 25.75 8.68 -0.66
N PHE A 616 25.90 10.00 -0.65
CA PHE A 616 26.41 10.79 -1.78
C PHE A 616 27.89 11.16 -1.67
N ASN A 617 28.51 11.00 -0.49
CA ASN A 617 29.91 11.34 -0.24
C ASN A 617 30.65 10.24 0.56
N PRO A 618 31.13 9.16 -0.12
CA PRO A 618 31.85 8.07 0.52
C PRO A 618 33.11 8.50 1.32
N PRO A 619 33.93 9.46 0.85
CA PRO A 619 35.05 9.99 1.65
C PRO A 619 34.65 10.51 3.03
N THR A 620 33.48 11.15 3.16
CA THR A 620 32.98 11.63 4.45
C THR A 620 32.61 10.48 5.38
N LEU A 621 31.98 9.41 4.86
CA LEU A 621 31.70 8.19 5.63
C LEU A 621 32.99 7.58 6.16
N GLN A 622 34.01 7.41 5.31
CA GLN A 622 35.29 6.83 5.68
C GLN A 622 35.99 7.63 6.77
N LEU A 623 36.02 8.95 6.63
CA LEU A 623 36.59 9.83 7.66
C LEU A 623 35.87 9.64 9.00
N PHE A 624 34.54 9.63 8.97
CA PHE A 624 33.75 9.58 10.20
C PHE A 624 33.96 8.24 10.92
N VAL A 625 34.01 7.13 10.17
CA VAL A 625 34.38 5.81 10.70
C VAL A 625 35.79 5.83 11.29
N ARG A 626 36.78 6.41 10.60
CA ARG A 626 38.15 6.52 11.10
C ARG A 626 38.25 7.37 12.36
N LEU A 627 37.54 8.49 12.43
CA LEU A 627 37.51 9.34 13.62
C LEU A 627 37.00 8.55 14.83
N CYS A 628 35.91 7.80 14.66
CA CYS A 628 35.36 6.91 15.68
C CYS A 628 36.25 5.71 16.02
N ALA A 629 37.11 5.27 15.11
CA ALA A 629 38.01 4.15 15.35
C ALA A 629 39.30 4.56 16.08
N TYR A 630 39.85 5.72 15.77
CA TYR A 630 41.22 6.08 16.14
C TYR A 630 41.31 7.17 17.23
N SER A 631 40.25 7.94 17.51
CA SER A 631 40.33 9.04 18.48
C SER A 631 39.12 9.17 19.40
N GLY A 632 39.19 8.52 20.56
CA GLY A 632 38.23 8.71 21.64
C GLY A 632 38.17 10.15 22.16
N TYR A 633 39.27 10.91 22.03
CA TYR A 633 39.31 12.33 22.42
C TYR A 633 38.44 13.20 21.52
N LEU A 634 38.55 13.06 20.19
CA LEU A 634 37.73 13.82 19.24
C LEU A 634 36.26 13.39 19.30
N VAL A 635 36.00 12.10 19.51
CA VAL A 635 34.65 11.58 19.80
C VAL A 635 34.09 12.23 21.07
N GLY A 636 34.90 12.39 22.12
CA GLY A 636 34.54 13.12 23.34
C GLY A 636 34.16 14.58 23.10
N ILE A 637 34.85 15.28 22.18
CA ILE A 637 34.49 16.65 21.79
C ILE A 637 33.13 16.67 21.08
N LEU A 638 32.94 15.83 20.05
CA LEU A 638 31.70 15.78 19.28
C LEU A 638 30.49 15.34 20.10
N THR A 639 30.69 14.47 21.10
CA THR A 639 29.60 14.03 21.98
C THR A 639 29.25 15.08 23.04
N SER A 640 30.23 15.85 23.54
CA SER A 640 29.97 16.92 24.52
C SER A 640 29.49 18.23 23.90
N GLN A 641 29.82 18.48 22.62
CA GLN A 641 29.51 19.72 21.90
C GLN A 641 29.00 19.42 20.46
N PRO A 642 27.72 19.03 20.31
CA PRO A 642 27.16 18.58 19.03
C PRO A 642 27.21 19.60 17.88
N GLY A 643 27.20 20.90 18.18
CA GLY A 643 27.25 21.96 17.18
C GLY A 643 28.58 22.07 16.42
N MET A 644 29.59 21.25 16.75
CA MET A 644 30.92 21.31 16.14
C MET A 644 31.08 20.50 14.84
N ILE A 645 30.00 19.89 14.34
CA ILE A 645 30.02 19.15 13.07
C ILE A 645 30.35 20.05 11.88
N ASP A 646 29.91 21.31 11.91
CA ASP A 646 30.22 22.29 10.87
C ASP A 646 31.73 22.58 10.83
N GLY A 647 32.38 22.66 12.00
CA GLY A 647 33.84 22.79 12.10
C GLY A 647 34.61 21.57 11.56
N LEU A 648 34.03 20.36 11.68
CA LEU A 648 34.58 19.15 11.05
C LEU A 648 34.41 19.18 9.53
N MET A 649 33.24 19.58 9.03
CA MET A 649 32.97 19.69 7.60
C MET A 649 33.83 20.78 6.94
N ASP A 650 33.99 21.92 7.59
CA ASP A 650 34.86 23.01 7.15
C ASP A 650 36.33 22.59 7.08
N SER A 651 36.80 21.73 8.00
CA SER A 651 38.17 21.19 7.97
C SER A 651 38.47 20.33 6.74
N LEU A 652 37.43 19.74 6.14
CA LEU A 652 37.55 18.92 4.93
C LEU A 652 37.59 19.78 3.66
N VAL A 653 36.95 20.94 3.70
CA VAL A 653 36.94 21.92 2.60
C VAL A 653 38.20 22.78 2.62
N LEU A 654 38.67 23.18 3.81
CA LEU A 654 39.88 23.98 4.00
C LEU A 654 41.13 23.10 3.94
N ASN A 655 41.91 23.26 2.87
CA ASN A 655 43.08 22.40 2.64
C ASN A 655 44.37 22.83 3.38
N LYS A 656 44.27 23.59 4.48
CA LYS A 656 45.41 24.03 5.29
C LYS A 656 45.06 24.12 6.79
N LEU A 657 46.06 23.95 7.65
CA LEU A 657 45.95 24.30 9.07
C LEU A 657 45.69 25.81 9.25
N PRO A 658 44.98 26.22 10.31
CA PRO A 658 44.79 27.62 10.62
C PRO A 658 46.13 28.26 11.00
N ASP A 659 46.44 29.40 10.39
CA ASP A 659 47.60 30.19 10.77
C ASP A 659 47.30 31.07 12.01
N ARG A 660 48.35 31.50 12.70
CA ARG A 660 48.23 32.27 13.94
C ARG A 660 47.44 33.57 13.78
N ASP A 661 47.58 34.26 12.66
CA ASP A 661 46.84 35.51 12.41
C ASP A 661 45.34 35.24 12.24
N PHE A 662 44.97 34.18 11.51
CA PHE A 662 43.60 33.73 11.40
C PHE A 662 43.00 33.36 12.76
N LEU A 663 43.73 32.58 13.57
CA LEU A 663 43.28 32.19 14.92
C LEU A 663 43.02 33.43 15.79
N ARG A 664 43.96 34.38 15.78
CA ARG A 664 43.87 35.61 16.58
C ARG A 664 42.71 36.49 16.15
N HIS A 665 42.52 36.69 14.84
CA HIS A 665 41.41 37.48 14.32
C HIS A 665 40.07 36.86 14.72
N THR A 666 39.90 35.56 14.43
CA THR A 666 38.67 34.81 14.71
C THR A 666 38.31 34.87 16.20
N LEU A 667 39.27 34.60 17.08
CA LEU A 667 39.00 34.62 18.52
C LEU A 667 38.74 36.04 19.05
N THR A 668 39.42 37.07 18.51
CA THR A 668 39.17 38.46 18.90
C THR A 668 37.74 38.89 18.55
N GLU A 669 37.25 38.48 17.39
CA GLU A 669 35.87 38.75 16.97
C GLU A 669 34.85 38.02 17.84
N LEU A 670 35.06 36.72 18.11
CA LEU A 670 34.19 35.93 18.99
C LEU A 670 34.13 36.52 20.41
N CYS A 671 35.23 37.07 20.90
CA CYS A 671 35.31 37.69 22.23
C CYS A 671 34.79 39.15 22.26
N HIS A 672 34.42 39.74 21.11
CA HIS A 672 34.02 41.14 21.05
C HIS A 672 32.71 41.38 21.81
N GLY A 673 32.76 42.24 22.83
CA GLY A 673 31.58 42.58 23.65
C GLY A 673 31.13 41.48 24.61
N ALA A 674 31.87 40.37 24.74
CA ALA A 674 31.53 39.28 25.65
C ALA A 674 31.70 39.68 27.13
N GLU A 675 30.71 39.33 27.95
CA GLU A 675 30.75 39.49 29.41
C GLU A 675 31.61 38.40 30.07
N ASP A 676 31.44 37.16 29.62
CA ASP A 676 32.21 35.98 30.02
C ASP A 676 32.94 35.36 28.81
N LEU A 677 34.25 35.13 28.96
CA LEU A 677 35.09 34.57 27.92
C LEU A 677 35.23 33.06 28.01
N GLU A 678 34.96 32.44 29.17
CA GLU A 678 35.29 31.05 29.41
C GLU A 678 34.58 30.09 28.43
N PRO A 679 33.25 30.19 28.19
CA PRO A 679 32.57 29.32 27.22
C PRO A 679 33.08 29.50 25.78
N ILE A 680 33.45 30.73 25.41
CA ILE A 680 33.94 31.09 24.07
C ILE A 680 35.32 30.49 23.84
N LEU A 681 36.23 30.63 24.81
CA LEU A 681 37.58 30.06 24.76
C LEU A 681 37.53 28.53 24.71
N HIS A 682 36.67 27.91 25.51
CA HIS A 682 36.49 26.47 25.50
C HIS A 682 35.93 25.96 24.16
N SER A 683 34.90 26.61 23.62
CA SER A 683 34.32 26.25 22.32
C SER A 683 35.32 26.45 21.18
N PHE A 684 36.00 27.60 21.14
CA PHE A 684 37.00 27.90 20.12
C PHE A 684 38.14 26.88 20.13
N LYS A 685 38.72 26.61 21.31
CA LYS A 685 39.81 25.62 21.45
C LYS A 685 39.38 24.25 20.95
N ASN A 686 38.20 23.78 21.36
CA ASN A 686 37.70 22.46 20.96
C ASN A 686 37.42 22.37 19.45
N GLU A 687 36.88 23.43 18.85
CA GLU A 687 36.69 23.51 17.41
C GLU A 687 38.03 23.45 16.64
N GLN A 688 39.03 24.22 17.08
CA GLN A 688 40.34 24.21 16.44
C GLN A 688 41.07 22.87 16.66
N TYR A 689 40.92 22.24 17.83
CA TYR A 689 41.46 20.90 18.10
C TYR A 689 40.82 19.84 17.20
N LEU A 690 39.52 19.96 16.91
CA LEU A 690 38.84 19.08 15.97
C LEU A 690 39.42 19.26 14.56
N ARG A 691 39.62 20.50 14.10
CA ARG A 691 40.24 20.79 12.79
C ARG A 691 41.66 20.24 12.67
N VAL A 692 42.50 20.45 13.68
CA VAL A 692 43.88 19.95 13.72
C VAL A 692 43.89 18.41 13.76
N GLY A 693 43.11 17.83 14.68
CA GLY A 693 43.05 16.38 14.88
C GLY A 693 42.51 15.60 13.68
N VAL A 694 41.52 16.14 12.95
CA VAL A 694 41.01 15.52 11.72
C VAL A 694 42.08 15.50 10.63
N ARG A 695 42.89 16.56 10.49
CA ARG A 695 43.97 16.60 9.48
C ARG A 695 45.11 15.65 9.82
N ASP A 696 45.46 15.55 11.10
CA ASP A 696 46.44 14.57 11.61
C ASP A 696 45.96 13.14 11.34
N LEU A 697 44.70 12.82 11.67
CA LEU A 697 44.09 11.51 11.38
C LEU A 697 44.05 11.17 9.88
N LEU A 698 43.92 12.18 9.02
CA LEU A 698 43.93 12.01 7.57
C LEU A 698 45.36 11.94 6.98
N GLY A 699 46.41 12.11 7.79
CA GLY A 699 47.79 12.15 7.32
C GLY A 699 48.08 13.31 6.38
N LYS A 700 47.32 14.41 6.49
CA LYS A 700 47.45 15.59 5.62
C LYS A 700 48.52 16.58 6.09
N GLU A 701 49.04 16.41 7.30
CA GLU A 701 50.02 17.30 7.92
C GLU A 701 51.09 16.48 8.63
N ASP A 702 52.32 16.99 8.63
CA ASP A 702 53.41 16.43 9.41
C ASP A 702 53.29 16.83 10.89
N ILE A 703 53.98 16.09 11.76
CA ILE A 703 53.94 16.32 13.22
C ILE A 703 54.37 17.74 13.63
N GLN A 704 55.31 18.35 12.91
CA GLN A 704 55.81 19.69 13.21
C GLN A 704 54.73 20.78 13.02
N PRO A 705 54.08 20.91 11.85
CA PRO A 705 52.94 21.79 11.66
C PRO A 705 51.79 21.54 12.65
N THR A 706 51.48 20.27 12.95
CA THR A 706 50.41 19.90 13.89
C THR A 706 50.71 20.42 15.29
N VAL A 707 51.92 20.19 15.81
CA VAL A 707 52.32 20.70 17.14
C VAL A 707 52.38 22.23 17.16
N GLN A 708 52.88 22.86 16.10
CA GLN A 708 52.88 24.32 16.00
C GLN A 708 51.47 24.90 16.04
N ALA A 709 50.51 24.31 15.31
CA ALA A 709 49.12 24.76 15.32
C ALA A 709 48.48 24.62 16.71
N LEU A 710 48.76 23.54 17.45
CA LEU A 710 48.30 23.38 18.83
C LEU A 710 48.89 24.44 19.77
N THR A 711 50.18 24.76 19.61
CA THR A 711 50.84 25.85 20.34
C THR A 711 50.22 27.21 19.99
N ASP A 712 49.99 27.49 18.71
CA ASP A 712 49.39 28.74 18.27
C ASP A 712 47.97 28.92 18.81
N ILE A 713 47.17 27.84 18.88
CA ILE A 713 45.84 27.85 19.53
C ILE A 713 45.97 28.20 21.02
N ALA A 714 46.92 27.57 21.73
CA ALA A 714 47.13 27.81 23.15
C ALA A 714 47.59 29.26 23.43
N GLU A 715 48.56 29.76 22.67
CA GLU A 715 49.05 31.14 22.78
C GLU A 715 47.97 32.16 22.47
N THR A 716 47.14 31.90 21.44
CA THR A 716 46.04 32.79 21.05
C THR A 716 44.97 32.88 22.14
N CYS A 717 44.59 31.74 22.74
CA CYS A 717 43.68 31.71 23.88
C CYS A 717 44.26 32.47 25.08
N LEU A 718 45.55 32.26 25.38
CA LEU A 718 46.24 32.93 26.47
C LEU A 718 46.31 34.45 26.27
N GLU A 719 46.60 34.92 25.05
CA GLU A 719 46.66 36.34 24.71
C GLU A 719 45.33 37.05 25.03
N GLN A 720 44.20 36.43 24.68
CA GLN A 720 42.87 37.01 24.96
C GLN A 720 42.54 37.06 26.46
N VAL A 721 42.91 36.01 27.21
CA VAL A 721 42.76 35.99 28.67
C VAL A 721 43.56 37.13 29.31
N ILE A 722 44.82 37.30 28.89
CA ILE A 722 45.69 38.37 29.38
C ILE A 722 45.09 39.75 29.05
N LEU A 723 44.66 39.97 27.81
CA LEU A 723 44.08 41.26 27.39
C LEU A 723 42.83 41.62 28.19
N ARG A 724 41.96 40.65 28.49
CA ARG A 724 40.74 40.86 29.29
C ARG A 724 41.07 41.16 30.75
N GLU A 725 41.89 40.33 31.38
CA GLU A 725 42.23 40.50 32.80
C GLU A 725 43.06 41.77 33.03
N TRP A 726 43.95 42.12 32.09
CA TRP A 726 44.67 43.39 32.12
C TRP A 726 43.71 44.59 32.09
N LYS A 727 42.77 44.62 31.15
CA LYS A 727 41.74 45.69 31.08
C LYS A 727 40.93 45.76 32.38
N ARG A 728 40.53 44.61 32.93
CA ARG A 728 39.76 44.53 34.18
C ARG A 728 40.54 45.07 35.39
N LEU A 729 41.80 44.67 35.54
CA LEU A 729 42.66 45.11 36.63
C LEU A 729 43.03 46.60 36.50
N VAL A 730 43.32 47.07 35.29
CA VAL A 730 43.59 48.49 35.02
C VAL A 730 42.39 49.37 35.31
N ALA A 731 41.18 48.94 34.92
CA ALA A 731 39.95 49.68 35.21
C ALA A 731 39.68 49.78 36.72
N ARG A 732 40.05 48.73 37.49
CA ARG A 732 39.81 48.67 38.94
C ARG A 732 40.89 49.34 39.78
N TRP A 733 42.15 49.26 39.37
CA TRP A 733 43.32 49.62 40.20
C TRP A 733 44.25 50.65 39.54
N GLY A 734 43.95 51.09 38.32
CA GLY A 734 44.83 51.97 37.54
C GLY A 734 45.96 51.20 36.84
N ARG A 735 46.72 51.92 36.00
CA ARG A 735 47.86 51.33 35.28
C ARG A 735 49.06 51.18 36.22
N PRO A 736 49.74 50.01 36.26
CA PRO A 736 50.92 49.83 37.10
C PRO A 736 52.10 50.64 36.53
N MET A 737 52.77 51.38 37.41
CA MET A 737 53.89 52.27 37.05
C MET A 737 55.19 51.80 37.72
N VAL A 738 56.32 51.97 37.04
CA VAL A 738 57.64 51.63 37.57
C VAL A 738 58.03 52.60 38.69
N GLY A 739 58.23 52.07 39.91
CA GLY A 739 58.47 52.88 41.11
C GLY A 739 59.89 53.44 41.27
N ALA A 740 60.92 52.80 40.68
CA ALA A 740 62.32 53.23 40.80
C ALA A 740 63.18 52.74 39.62
N GLY A 741 64.31 53.40 39.36
CA GLY A 741 65.28 53.02 38.32
C GLY A 741 65.13 53.79 37.00
N ARG A 742 65.80 53.32 35.93
CA ARG A 742 65.91 54.03 34.63
C ARG A 742 64.58 54.23 33.89
N ARG A 743 63.54 53.46 34.24
CA ARG A 743 62.18 53.56 33.68
C ARG A 743 61.17 54.16 34.68
N ALA A 744 61.63 54.77 35.78
CA ALA A 744 60.72 55.31 36.79
C ALA A 744 59.69 56.28 36.18
N GLY A 745 58.41 56.08 36.52
CA GLY A 745 57.30 56.83 35.93
C GLY A 745 56.81 56.35 34.56
N GLN A 746 57.37 55.26 34.01
CA GLN A 746 56.80 54.57 32.84
C GLN A 746 55.83 53.45 33.27
N GLU A 747 54.96 53.03 32.36
CA GLU A 747 54.08 51.86 32.57
C GLU A 747 54.90 50.57 32.66
N CYS A 748 54.50 49.67 33.56
CA CYS A 748 55.08 48.33 33.66
C CYS A 748 54.62 47.46 32.49
N GLU A 749 55.53 46.65 31.97
CA GLU A 749 55.23 45.60 30.99
C GLU A 749 55.07 44.26 31.70
N LEU A 750 54.09 43.46 31.25
CA LEU A 750 53.90 42.09 31.68
C LEU A 750 54.37 41.16 30.56
N VAL A 751 55.13 40.13 30.92
CA VAL A 751 55.48 39.03 30.03
C VAL A 751 55.03 37.71 30.65
N VAL A 752 54.51 36.81 29.83
CA VAL A 752 54.22 35.42 30.23
C VAL A 752 55.23 34.53 29.52
N LEU A 753 55.98 33.76 30.30
CA LEU A 753 56.97 32.83 29.79
C LEU A 753 56.37 31.43 29.76
N GLY A 754 56.23 30.87 28.56
CA GLY A 754 55.93 29.44 28.39
C GLY A 754 57.14 28.62 28.85
N LEU A 755 56.90 27.66 29.75
CA LEU A 755 57.92 26.72 30.23
C LEU A 755 57.47 25.31 29.83
N GLY A 756 58.42 24.46 29.45
CA GLY A 756 58.18 23.10 28.97
C GLY A 756 58.71 22.92 27.57
#